data_AF-A0A1F7NL34-F1
#
_entry.id   AF-A0A1F7NL34-F1
#
_cell.length_a   1.000
_cell.length_b   1.000
_cell.length_c   1.000
_cell.angle_alpha   90.00
_cell.angle_beta   90.00
_cell.angle_gamma   90.00
#
_symmetry.space_group_name_H-M   'P 1'
#
loop_
_entity.id
_entity.type
_entity.pdbx_description
1 polymer ?
#
loop_
_entity_poly.entity_id
_entity_poly.type
_entity_poly.pdbx_seq_one_letter_code
_entity_poly.pdbx_strand_id
1 'polypeptide(L)'
;MWDQHLETRGLFPLFSLNTLNYDSISDVLLPRAVGYSAGLLDHFFRGKLDVDLMPADPNDPSVVRVSGANASTDVLQGGTLTLYADDPTDPTGKRDPAAALDQDLTVTAESGALVESARFRVPGDAERFMVVYKGTLGQEAETGTFPGGVVGKVLGGVRVEEVFAGRTNWKLRTPKGVFLLQGLTTAQFEDVRWGDGDNILVARTPFGPDQPNLVVAYEVPRQSNSVELMAVGPPDAREVTLTKKNEAAFPFGMPLGTTVNFSHTIHYRQQIARYEPRKDVFVEKVLDPNNPDDTVCVFDHRELGTPIVKTVAAQDVRFQGSFPITLDLARNGIFGTAPQPYVWYLREVGATADGRLLGLVLVFLTYPEGQAAFVPVIGLNRDTGAEEVVFEFGFAPTFPPAVGSIWALVDLKTAELVASTADRLITITGEEAFEGFPDVWTHLETDFCGQVSGGWVNRGFIQSRPEDAVQVDAAAQPIRDGLFGLTVDGWLKGELNGLEVNRQPLFGVQLGSVQDSGAFIYDCIPSGNISVCRAMDVSFTTGFLARGPAGLDEVRRARPAPGGERLVFLAGAGRGTATPIATVVVWDATAGRAQVRHQFLEVDDVPELGPATGETLLASTLFLSGEQLVPRASFLIPLEGTQDPTSFPGVDLRESFVLLSPSYLYSVGDLKFFRPKPPLQATALPARLADVPGNPVGDYHAIRLP
;
A
#
# COMPACT_ATOMS: atom_id res chain seq x y z
N MET A 1 4.31 -29.52 -61.20
CA MET A 1 2.83 -29.44 -61.20
C MET A 1 2.33 -28.28 -62.07
N TRP A 2 2.79 -27.04 -61.89
CA TRP A 2 2.26 -25.88 -62.62
C TRP A 2 2.75 -25.76 -64.08
N ASP A 3 4.04 -25.96 -64.35
CA ASP A 3 4.60 -25.95 -65.73
C ASP A 3 4.75 -27.32 -66.36
N GLN A 4 4.27 -28.36 -65.68
CA GLN A 4 4.45 -29.75 -66.12
C GLN A 4 3.81 -30.01 -67.49
N HIS A 5 2.75 -29.26 -67.82
CA HIS A 5 2.12 -29.29 -69.15
C HIS A 5 2.98 -28.58 -70.23
N LEU A 6 3.79 -27.58 -69.86
CA LEU A 6 4.68 -26.84 -70.77
C LEU A 6 5.93 -27.67 -71.05
N GLU A 7 6.52 -28.25 -70.00
CA GLU A 7 7.69 -29.12 -70.10
C GLU A 7 7.41 -30.38 -70.93
N THR A 8 6.24 -31.00 -70.76
CA THR A 8 5.81 -32.16 -71.58
C THR A 8 5.59 -31.83 -73.05
N ARG A 9 5.48 -30.55 -73.40
CA ARG A 9 5.39 -30.04 -74.78
C ARG A 9 6.72 -29.49 -75.30
N GLY A 10 7.82 -29.67 -74.56
CA GLY A 10 9.15 -29.16 -74.91
C GLY A 10 9.28 -27.62 -74.82
N LEU A 11 8.36 -26.96 -74.12
CA LEU A 11 8.38 -25.52 -73.89
C LEU A 11 9.07 -25.18 -72.56
N PHE A 12 9.63 -23.98 -72.47
CA PHE A 12 10.27 -23.51 -71.24
C PHE A 12 9.24 -23.27 -70.13
N PRO A 13 9.55 -23.65 -68.87
CA PRO A 13 8.70 -23.32 -67.73
C PRO A 13 8.61 -21.79 -67.55
N LEU A 14 7.40 -21.29 -67.30
CA LEU A 14 7.09 -19.86 -67.16
C LEU A 14 6.92 -19.43 -65.69
N PHE A 15 6.55 -20.36 -64.81
CA PHE A 15 6.33 -20.14 -63.38
C PHE A 15 7.48 -20.72 -62.57
N SER A 16 8.32 -19.84 -62.02
CA SER A 16 9.34 -20.23 -61.05
C SER A 16 8.77 -20.11 -59.63
N LEU A 17 8.89 -21.18 -58.84
CA LEU A 17 8.72 -21.12 -57.38
C LEU A 17 10.03 -20.61 -56.77
N ASN A 18 10.00 -19.40 -56.23
CA ASN A 18 11.14 -18.80 -55.53
C ASN A 18 10.70 -18.26 -54.15
N THR A 19 11.65 -17.76 -53.38
CA THR A 19 11.43 -17.24 -52.03
C THR A 19 10.33 -16.19 -51.96
N LEU A 20 10.20 -15.30 -52.96
CA LEU A 20 9.14 -14.29 -52.98
C LEU A 20 7.73 -14.93 -53.10
N ASN A 21 7.62 -16.07 -53.79
CA ASN A 21 6.36 -16.82 -53.86
C ASN A 21 6.07 -17.52 -52.53
N TYR A 22 7.07 -18.13 -51.90
CA TYR A 22 6.92 -18.78 -50.61
C TYR A 22 6.54 -17.76 -49.54
N ASP A 23 7.21 -16.61 -49.48
CA ASP A 23 6.93 -15.55 -48.50
C ASP A 23 5.52 -14.99 -48.70
N SER A 24 5.15 -14.65 -49.94
CA SER A 24 3.80 -14.14 -50.25
C SER A 24 2.67 -15.14 -49.96
N ILE A 25 2.90 -16.43 -50.17
CA ILE A 25 1.93 -17.49 -49.83
C ILE A 25 1.86 -17.68 -48.31
N SER A 26 3.01 -17.63 -47.64
CA SER A 26 3.12 -17.75 -46.18
C SER A 26 2.36 -16.63 -45.47
N ASP A 27 2.47 -15.39 -45.96
CA ASP A 27 1.77 -14.21 -45.44
C ASP A 27 0.24 -14.36 -45.45
N VAL A 28 -0.31 -15.20 -46.34
CA VAL A 28 -1.76 -15.43 -46.45
C VAL A 28 -2.19 -16.73 -45.76
N LEU A 29 -1.45 -17.82 -45.96
CA LEU A 29 -1.86 -19.15 -45.51
C LEU A 29 -1.57 -19.39 -44.03
N LEU A 30 -0.46 -18.86 -43.48
CA LEU A 30 -0.15 -19.06 -42.07
C LEU A 30 -1.19 -18.39 -41.14
N PRO A 31 -1.58 -17.11 -41.33
CA PRO A 31 -2.63 -16.51 -40.50
C PRO A 31 -3.98 -17.24 -40.61
N ARG A 32 -4.32 -17.74 -41.80
CA ARG A 32 -5.56 -18.53 -42.00
C ARG A 32 -5.51 -19.90 -41.36
N ALA A 33 -4.37 -20.58 -41.45
CA ALA A 33 -4.18 -21.87 -40.78
C ALA A 33 -4.26 -21.71 -39.26
N VAL A 34 -3.64 -20.65 -38.71
CA VAL A 34 -3.77 -20.29 -37.28
C VAL A 34 -5.22 -19.98 -36.93
N GLY A 35 -5.90 -19.14 -37.70
CA GLY A 35 -7.31 -18.81 -37.45
C GLY A 35 -8.26 -20.01 -37.54
N TYR A 36 -8.07 -20.90 -38.52
CA TYR A 36 -8.84 -22.13 -38.64
C TYR A 36 -8.59 -23.07 -37.46
N SER A 37 -7.33 -23.21 -37.03
CA SER A 37 -6.96 -24.08 -35.90
C SER A 37 -7.51 -23.55 -34.59
N ALA A 38 -7.44 -22.24 -34.36
CA ALA A 38 -8.05 -21.58 -33.22
C ALA A 38 -9.58 -21.76 -33.22
N GLY A 39 -10.25 -21.50 -34.34
CA GLY A 39 -11.69 -21.66 -34.46
C GLY A 39 -12.18 -23.11 -34.30
N LEU A 40 -11.39 -24.10 -34.76
CA LEU A 40 -11.67 -25.52 -34.54
C LEU A 40 -11.64 -25.85 -33.04
N LEU A 41 -10.62 -25.38 -32.31
CA LEU A 41 -10.51 -25.57 -30.86
C LEU A 41 -11.65 -24.86 -30.13
N ASP A 42 -11.94 -23.61 -30.48
CA ASP A 42 -13.05 -22.86 -29.89
C ASP A 42 -14.38 -23.56 -30.09
N HIS A 43 -14.61 -24.17 -31.25
CA HIS A 43 -15.83 -24.91 -31.54
C HIS A 43 -15.98 -26.18 -30.68
N PHE A 44 -14.95 -27.03 -30.60
CA PHE A 44 -15.04 -28.28 -29.83
C PHE A 44 -14.99 -28.06 -28.31
N PHE A 45 -14.40 -26.97 -27.84
CA PHE A 45 -14.32 -26.61 -26.42
C PHE A 45 -15.24 -25.44 -26.04
N ARG A 46 -16.31 -25.20 -26.82
CA ARG A 46 -17.29 -24.13 -26.56
C ARG A 46 -18.16 -24.38 -25.33
N GLY A 47 -18.35 -25.64 -24.96
CA GLY A 47 -19.09 -26.03 -23.77
C GLY A 47 -18.31 -25.69 -22.50
N LYS A 48 -18.88 -24.85 -21.63
CA LYS A 48 -18.25 -24.36 -20.41
C LYS A 48 -19.26 -24.31 -19.26
N LEU A 49 -18.83 -24.74 -18.07
CA LEU A 49 -19.61 -24.64 -16.84
C LEU A 49 -18.89 -23.75 -15.83
N ASP A 50 -19.60 -22.78 -15.26
CA ASP A 50 -19.15 -22.05 -14.07
C ASP A 50 -19.93 -22.52 -12.84
N VAL A 51 -19.70 -23.80 -12.49
CA VAL A 51 -20.33 -24.48 -11.35
C VAL A 51 -19.31 -24.89 -10.29
N ASP A 52 -19.80 -25.12 -9.07
CA ASP A 52 -19.07 -25.68 -7.94
C ASP A 52 -19.94 -26.72 -7.21
N LEU A 53 -19.35 -27.48 -6.28
CA LEU A 53 -20.09 -28.36 -5.37
C LEU A 53 -20.59 -27.57 -4.17
N MET A 54 -21.91 -27.52 -3.98
CA MET A 54 -22.57 -26.89 -2.84
C MET A 54 -23.09 -27.96 -1.87
N PRO A 55 -23.10 -27.71 -0.54
CA PRO A 55 -23.84 -28.55 0.40
C PRO A 55 -25.32 -28.59 0.03
N ALA A 56 -25.94 -29.78 0.06
CA ALA A 56 -27.35 -29.96 -0.26
C ALA A 56 -28.19 -30.50 0.92
N ASP A 57 -27.53 -30.92 2.00
CA ASP A 57 -28.16 -31.24 3.29
C ASP A 57 -27.36 -30.58 4.44
N PRO A 58 -27.97 -29.71 5.26
CA PRO A 58 -27.31 -29.11 6.41
C PRO A 58 -26.84 -30.11 7.48
N ASN A 59 -27.44 -31.31 7.52
CA ASN A 59 -27.15 -32.33 8.53
C ASN A 59 -26.26 -33.47 8.02
N ASP A 60 -26.05 -33.56 6.70
CA ASP A 60 -25.23 -34.59 6.08
C ASP A 60 -24.27 -33.96 5.05
N PRO A 61 -23.00 -33.67 5.43
CA PRO A 61 -22.03 -33.04 4.53
C PRO A 61 -21.61 -33.94 3.36
N SER A 62 -21.99 -35.23 3.36
CA SER A 62 -21.78 -36.13 2.21
C SER A 62 -22.81 -35.91 1.10
N VAL A 63 -23.86 -35.13 1.35
CA VAL A 63 -24.91 -34.83 0.38
C VAL A 63 -24.66 -33.45 -0.22
N VAL A 64 -24.31 -33.45 -1.50
CA VAL A 64 -23.93 -32.26 -2.26
C VAL A 64 -24.78 -32.11 -3.52
N ARG A 65 -24.71 -30.93 -4.14
CA ARG A 65 -25.23 -30.70 -5.48
C ARG A 65 -24.29 -29.81 -6.28
N VAL A 66 -24.32 -29.94 -7.60
CA VAL A 66 -23.60 -29.06 -8.51
C VAL A 66 -24.48 -27.83 -8.74
N SER A 67 -23.93 -26.63 -8.48
CA SER A 67 -24.66 -25.38 -8.68
C SER A 67 -23.75 -24.27 -9.21
N GLY A 68 -24.29 -23.39 -10.05
CA GLY A 68 -23.59 -22.24 -10.62
C GLY A 68 -24.25 -21.74 -11.90
N ALA A 69 -23.49 -21.51 -12.97
CA ALA A 69 -24.03 -20.98 -14.22
C ALA A 69 -23.54 -21.75 -15.45
N ASN A 70 -24.37 -21.76 -16.50
CA ASN A 70 -23.92 -22.14 -17.84
C ASN A 70 -23.02 -21.04 -18.39
N ALA A 71 -21.73 -21.33 -18.55
CA ALA A 71 -20.75 -20.39 -19.11
C ALA A 71 -20.53 -20.59 -20.62
N SER A 72 -21.27 -21.51 -21.24
CA SER A 72 -21.29 -21.71 -22.69
C SER A 72 -22.11 -20.61 -23.36
N THR A 73 -21.78 -20.30 -24.61
CA THR A 73 -22.63 -19.44 -25.45
C THR A 73 -23.92 -20.13 -25.87
N ASP A 74 -23.91 -21.47 -25.94
CA ASP A 74 -25.04 -22.31 -26.31
C ASP A 74 -25.87 -22.71 -25.08
N VAL A 75 -27.16 -22.96 -25.31
CA VAL A 75 -28.09 -23.49 -24.30
C VAL A 75 -27.73 -24.94 -23.97
N LEU A 76 -27.73 -25.28 -22.67
CA LEU A 76 -27.79 -26.67 -22.23
C LEU A 76 -29.25 -27.11 -22.39
N GLN A 77 -29.57 -27.97 -23.36
CA GLN A 77 -30.97 -28.26 -23.71
C GLN A 77 -31.37 -29.69 -23.33
N GLY A 78 -31.98 -29.85 -22.13
CA GLY A 78 -32.58 -31.11 -21.68
C GLY A 78 -31.62 -32.29 -21.50
N GLY A 79 -30.33 -32.02 -21.25
CA GLY A 79 -29.30 -33.04 -21.06
C GLY A 79 -29.15 -33.49 -19.61
N THR A 80 -28.44 -34.58 -19.36
CA THR A 80 -28.19 -35.10 -18.01
C THR A 80 -26.88 -34.57 -17.44
N LEU A 81 -26.90 -34.16 -16.16
CA LEU A 81 -25.70 -33.80 -15.41
C LEU A 81 -25.38 -34.88 -14.37
N THR A 82 -24.17 -35.42 -14.44
CA THR A 82 -23.67 -36.48 -13.55
C THR A 82 -22.40 -36.03 -12.85
N LEU A 83 -22.17 -36.57 -11.64
CA LEU A 83 -21.00 -36.29 -10.83
C LEU A 83 -20.18 -37.57 -10.68
N TYR A 84 -18.88 -37.47 -10.89
CA TYR A 84 -17.91 -38.53 -10.65
C TYR A 84 -16.94 -38.07 -9.56
N ALA A 85 -16.49 -39.02 -8.73
CA ALA A 85 -15.48 -38.80 -7.70
C ALA A 85 -14.23 -39.62 -8.05
N ASP A 86 -13.06 -39.02 -7.88
CA ASP A 86 -11.80 -39.75 -8.00
C ASP A 86 -11.61 -40.60 -6.73
N ASP A 87 -11.23 -41.86 -6.90
CA ASP A 87 -10.90 -42.77 -5.79
C ASP A 87 -9.52 -42.38 -5.23
N PRO A 88 -9.44 -41.85 -3.98
CA PRO A 88 -8.17 -41.42 -3.40
C PRO A 88 -7.23 -42.58 -3.07
N THR A 89 -7.72 -43.83 -3.11
CA THR A 89 -6.92 -45.03 -2.87
C THR A 89 -6.35 -45.65 -4.15
N ASP A 90 -6.83 -45.22 -5.32
CA ASP A 90 -6.39 -45.73 -6.62
C ASP A 90 -5.45 -44.73 -7.32
N PRO A 91 -4.14 -45.00 -7.38
CA PRO A 91 -3.16 -44.11 -8.01
C PRO A 91 -3.33 -44.01 -9.54
N THR A 92 -4.21 -44.82 -10.15
CA THR A 92 -4.54 -44.71 -11.59
C THR A 92 -5.54 -43.60 -11.89
N GLY A 93 -6.10 -42.95 -10.85
CA GLY A 93 -7.10 -41.89 -11.00
C GLY A 93 -8.46 -42.43 -11.44
N LYS A 94 -8.80 -43.64 -10.98
CA LYS A 94 -10.11 -44.25 -11.25
C LYS A 94 -11.22 -43.31 -10.77
N ARG A 95 -12.23 -43.13 -11.63
CA ARG A 95 -13.40 -42.29 -11.36
C ARG A 95 -14.64 -43.15 -11.24
N ASP A 96 -15.30 -43.05 -10.10
CA ASP A 96 -16.58 -43.72 -9.86
C ASP A 96 -17.73 -42.70 -9.84
N PRO A 97 -18.90 -43.03 -10.39
CA PRO A 97 -20.06 -42.15 -10.34
C PRO A 97 -20.52 -41.97 -8.89
N ALA A 98 -20.75 -40.73 -8.47
CA ALA A 98 -21.39 -40.42 -7.20
C ALA A 98 -22.86 -40.88 -7.23
N ALA A 99 -23.36 -41.37 -6.09
CA ALA A 99 -24.71 -41.92 -6.03
C ALA A 99 -25.76 -40.79 -6.10
N ALA A 100 -26.52 -40.73 -7.19
CA ALA A 100 -27.64 -39.80 -7.33
C ALA A 100 -28.75 -40.14 -6.32
N LEU A 101 -29.30 -39.11 -5.67
CA LEU A 101 -30.40 -39.22 -4.71
C LEU A 101 -31.74 -38.82 -5.30
N ASP A 102 -31.73 -38.04 -6.38
CA ASP A 102 -32.91 -37.65 -7.13
C ASP A 102 -33.01 -38.46 -8.43
N GLN A 103 -34.23 -38.73 -8.90
CA GLN A 103 -34.46 -39.53 -10.12
C GLN A 103 -34.23 -38.74 -11.41
N ASP A 104 -34.50 -37.43 -11.38
CA ASP A 104 -34.34 -36.55 -12.52
C ASP A 104 -32.96 -35.89 -12.48
N LEU A 105 -32.14 -36.20 -13.49
CA LEU A 105 -30.81 -35.62 -13.67
C LEU A 105 -30.78 -34.54 -14.76
N THR A 106 -31.94 -34.20 -15.33
CA THR A 106 -32.01 -33.30 -16.47
C THR A 106 -31.73 -31.86 -16.05
N VAL A 107 -30.97 -31.15 -16.90
CA VAL A 107 -30.63 -29.75 -16.72
C VAL A 107 -30.91 -29.03 -18.03
N THR A 108 -31.62 -27.89 -17.91
CA THR A 108 -31.78 -26.92 -18.99
C THR A 108 -31.38 -25.54 -18.50
N ALA A 109 -30.44 -24.90 -19.20
CA ALA A 109 -29.96 -23.58 -18.82
C ALA A 109 -29.50 -22.79 -20.05
N GLU A 110 -30.10 -21.61 -20.24
CA GLU A 110 -29.64 -20.59 -21.19
C GLU A 110 -28.20 -20.14 -20.86
N SER A 111 -27.53 -19.51 -21.82
CA SER A 111 -26.22 -18.88 -21.56
C SER A 111 -26.31 -17.90 -20.39
N GLY A 112 -25.46 -18.10 -19.36
CA GLY A 112 -25.44 -17.30 -18.13
C GLY A 112 -26.51 -17.66 -17.10
N ALA A 113 -27.46 -18.56 -17.41
CA ALA A 113 -28.51 -18.95 -16.48
C ALA A 113 -28.01 -19.95 -15.43
N LEU A 114 -28.77 -20.04 -14.32
CA LEU A 114 -28.50 -20.95 -13.21
C LEU A 114 -28.49 -22.41 -13.70
N VAL A 115 -27.42 -23.12 -13.35
CA VAL A 115 -27.32 -24.58 -13.46
C VAL A 115 -27.44 -25.13 -12.06
N GLU A 116 -28.42 -25.99 -11.83
CA GLU A 116 -28.62 -26.68 -10.55
C GLU A 116 -28.93 -28.15 -10.83
N SER A 117 -28.11 -29.04 -10.26
CA SER A 117 -28.25 -30.49 -10.48
C SER A 117 -29.14 -31.16 -9.44
N ALA A 118 -29.43 -32.43 -9.70
CA ALA A 118 -29.80 -33.40 -8.68
C ALA A 118 -28.80 -33.42 -7.51
N ARG A 119 -29.25 -33.94 -6.37
CA ARG A 119 -28.42 -34.21 -5.19
C ARG A 119 -27.66 -35.52 -5.38
N PHE A 120 -26.43 -35.53 -4.91
CA PHE A 120 -25.52 -36.66 -4.95
C PHE A 120 -24.99 -36.96 -3.56
N ARG A 121 -24.79 -38.24 -3.25
CA ARG A 121 -23.97 -38.66 -2.11
C ARG A 121 -22.54 -38.94 -2.59
N VAL A 122 -21.59 -38.20 -2.06
CA VAL A 122 -20.16 -38.34 -2.39
C VAL A 122 -19.45 -39.29 -1.42
N PRO A 123 -18.41 -40.02 -1.87
CA PRO A 123 -17.52 -40.75 -0.99
C PRO A 123 -16.87 -39.80 0.03
N GLY A 124 -16.73 -40.23 1.28
CA GLY A 124 -16.28 -39.36 2.38
C GLY A 124 -14.83 -38.89 2.28
N ASP A 125 -14.00 -39.57 1.50
CA ASP A 125 -12.58 -39.29 1.31
C ASP A 125 -12.23 -38.70 -0.05
N ALA A 126 -13.21 -38.53 -0.94
CA ALA A 126 -13.02 -37.91 -2.25
C ALA A 126 -12.78 -36.39 -2.11
N GLU A 127 -11.67 -35.93 -2.66
CA GLU A 127 -11.29 -34.50 -2.67
C GLU A 127 -11.27 -33.91 -4.09
N ARG A 128 -11.46 -34.75 -5.12
CA ARG A 128 -11.47 -34.37 -6.54
C ARG A 128 -12.65 -35.02 -7.24
N PHE A 129 -13.32 -34.22 -8.06
CA PHE A 129 -14.57 -34.58 -8.70
C PHE A 129 -14.59 -34.13 -10.16
N MET A 130 -15.42 -34.77 -10.97
CA MET A 130 -15.68 -34.41 -12.36
C MET A 130 -17.19 -34.30 -12.58
N VAL A 131 -17.65 -33.12 -12.96
CA VAL A 131 -19.02 -32.89 -13.44
C VAL A 131 -19.04 -33.16 -14.93
N VAL A 132 -20.02 -33.95 -15.39
CA VAL A 132 -20.21 -34.25 -16.80
C VAL A 132 -21.66 -33.96 -17.18
N TYR A 133 -21.84 -32.97 -18.05
CA TYR A 133 -23.08 -32.78 -18.79
C TYR A 133 -23.00 -33.56 -20.10
N LYS A 134 -24.09 -34.26 -20.43
CA LYS A 134 -24.30 -34.92 -21.72
C LYS A 134 -25.69 -34.56 -22.24
N GLY A 135 -25.77 -33.97 -23.43
CA GLY A 135 -27.05 -33.63 -24.06
C GLY A 135 -26.89 -32.69 -25.24
N THR A 136 -27.97 -32.01 -25.63
CA THR A 136 -27.93 -31.10 -26.78
C THR A 136 -27.21 -29.79 -26.44
N LEU A 137 -26.16 -29.45 -27.20
CA LEU A 137 -25.41 -28.20 -27.10
C LEU A 137 -25.28 -27.55 -28.48
N GLY A 138 -26.05 -26.49 -28.73
CA GLY A 138 -26.11 -25.87 -30.06
C GLY A 138 -26.65 -26.86 -31.10
N GLN A 139 -25.87 -27.14 -32.16
CA GLN A 139 -26.26 -28.09 -33.22
C GLN A 139 -25.90 -29.55 -32.91
N GLU A 140 -25.21 -29.83 -31.81
CA GLU A 140 -24.84 -31.19 -31.40
C GLU A 140 -25.97 -31.82 -30.59
N ALA A 141 -27.03 -32.26 -31.28
CA ALA A 141 -28.14 -32.99 -30.68
C ALA A 141 -27.85 -34.50 -30.58
N GLU A 142 -28.41 -35.16 -29.56
CA GLU A 142 -28.31 -36.61 -29.40
C GLU A 142 -28.94 -37.34 -30.59
N THR A 143 -28.19 -38.24 -31.24
CA THR A 143 -28.66 -39.01 -32.40
C THR A 143 -28.05 -40.40 -32.43
N GLY A 144 -28.87 -41.44 -32.25
CA GLY A 144 -28.41 -42.83 -32.26
C GLY A 144 -27.36 -43.11 -31.17
N THR A 145 -26.11 -43.36 -31.56
CA THR A 145 -24.98 -43.56 -30.63
C THR A 145 -24.22 -42.27 -30.31
N PHE A 146 -24.50 -41.16 -31.01
CA PHE A 146 -23.87 -39.88 -30.74
C PHE A 146 -24.53 -39.24 -29.51
N PRO A 147 -23.79 -39.01 -28.41
CA PRO A 147 -24.33 -38.59 -27.13
C PRO A 147 -24.81 -37.13 -27.08
N GLY A 148 -24.68 -36.37 -28.18
CA GLY A 148 -24.78 -34.91 -28.17
C GLY A 148 -23.47 -34.25 -27.72
N GLY A 149 -23.55 -32.98 -27.35
CA GLY A 149 -22.46 -32.24 -26.73
C GLY A 149 -22.13 -32.78 -25.32
N VAL A 150 -20.84 -32.82 -25.00
CA VAL A 150 -20.33 -33.25 -23.69
C VAL A 150 -19.54 -32.10 -23.07
N VAL A 151 -19.92 -31.69 -21.86
CA VAL A 151 -19.20 -30.65 -21.12
C VAL A 151 -18.67 -31.24 -19.83
N GLY A 152 -17.36 -31.19 -19.66
CA GLY A 152 -16.66 -31.67 -18.48
C GLY A 152 -16.12 -30.53 -17.63
N LYS A 153 -16.27 -30.60 -16.30
CA LYS A 153 -15.60 -29.71 -15.36
C LYS A 153 -15.02 -30.48 -14.18
N VAL A 154 -13.72 -30.32 -13.94
CA VAL A 154 -13.07 -30.79 -12.73
C VAL A 154 -13.37 -29.82 -11.59
N LEU A 155 -13.77 -30.35 -10.44
CA LEU A 155 -14.01 -29.63 -9.19
C LEU A 155 -13.14 -30.22 -8.08
N GLY A 156 -12.69 -29.40 -7.14
CA GLY A 156 -11.76 -29.85 -6.09
C GLY A 156 -10.36 -30.10 -6.66
N GLY A 157 -9.70 -31.16 -6.17
CA GLY A 157 -8.30 -31.41 -6.53
C GLY A 157 -7.32 -30.51 -5.79
N VAL A 158 -7.78 -29.82 -4.75
CA VAL A 158 -6.98 -28.93 -3.91
C VAL A 158 -7.27 -29.27 -2.46
N ARG A 159 -6.21 -29.50 -1.69
CA ARG A 159 -6.25 -29.72 -0.25
C ARG A 159 -5.73 -28.48 0.45
N VAL A 160 -6.36 -28.14 1.56
CA VAL A 160 -5.84 -27.12 2.48
C VAL A 160 -5.14 -27.80 3.62
N GLU A 161 -4.02 -27.22 4.04
CA GLU A 161 -3.24 -27.60 5.19
C GLU A 161 -2.98 -26.37 6.07
N GLU A 162 -2.81 -26.60 7.37
CA GLU A 162 -2.51 -25.54 8.33
C GLU A 162 -1.30 -25.93 9.17
N VAL A 163 -0.40 -24.96 9.39
CA VAL A 163 0.62 -25.03 10.42
C VAL A 163 0.22 -24.13 11.60
N PHE A 164 0.27 -24.67 12.82
CA PHE A 164 -0.13 -23.93 14.01
C PHE A 164 0.66 -24.34 15.25
N ALA A 165 0.69 -23.45 16.23
CA ALA A 165 1.40 -23.67 17.49
C ALA A 165 0.62 -24.63 18.40
N GLY A 166 1.24 -25.75 18.76
CA GLY A 166 0.78 -26.59 19.87
C GLY A 166 1.32 -26.10 21.22
N ARG A 167 1.12 -26.90 22.28
CA ARG A 167 1.64 -26.55 23.62
C ARG A 167 3.17 -26.55 23.69
N THR A 168 3.81 -27.53 23.04
CA THR A 168 5.27 -27.75 23.09
C THR A 168 5.91 -27.72 21.71
N ASN A 169 5.17 -28.17 20.70
CA ASN A 169 5.62 -28.34 19.34
C ASN A 169 4.66 -27.66 18.38
N TRP A 170 5.20 -27.17 17.28
CA TRP A 170 4.39 -26.83 16.11
C TRP A 170 3.80 -28.10 15.50
N LYS A 171 2.63 -27.94 14.90
CA LYS A 171 1.84 -29.05 14.33
C LYS A 171 1.41 -28.70 12.92
N LEU A 172 1.25 -29.73 12.11
CA LEU A 172 0.64 -29.64 10.79
C LEU A 172 -0.69 -30.37 10.78
N ARG A 173 -1.75 -29.70 10.36
CA ARG A 173 -3.11 -30.21 10.30
C ARG A 173 -3.53 -30.38 8.84
N THR A 174 -4.08 -31.55 8.55
CA THR A 174 -4.63 -31.92 7.23
C THR A 174 -6.02 -32.54 7.44
N PRO A 175 -6.78 -32.83 6.37
CA PRO A 175 -7.99 -33.64 6.48
C PRO A 175 -7.76 -35.06 7.04
N LYS A 176 -6.53 -35.59 6.95
CA LYS A 176 -6.17 -36.95 7.39
C LYS A 176 -5.69 -37.02 8.83
N GLY A 177 -5.56 -35.88 9.53
CA GLY A 177 -5.17 -35.84 10.93
C GLY A 177 -4.27 -34.65 11.28
N VAL A 178 -3.80 -34.66 12.53
CA VAL A 178 -2.87 -33.69 13.09
C VAL A 178 -1.54 -34.37 13.34
N PHE A 179 -0.46 -33.75 12.89
CA PHE A 179 0.88 -34.31 12.89
C PHE A 179 1.82 -33.40 13.69
N LEU A 180 2.62 -34.00 14.58
CA LEU A 180 3.67 -33.28 15.31
C LEU A 180 4.86 -33.03 14.38
N LEU A 181 5.34 -31.78 14.32
CA LEU A 181 6.54 -31.44 13.57
C LEU A 181 7.76 -31.65 14.48
N GLN A 182 8.51 -32.72 14.23
CA GLN A 182 9.68 -33.04 15.05
C GLN A 182 10.77 -31.97 14.91
N GLY A 183 11.39 -31.60 16.03
CA GLY A 183 12.44 -30.58 16.08
C GLY A 183 11.95 -29.13 15.96
N LEU A 184 10.64 -28.90 15.79
CA LEU A 184 10.04 -27.57 15.77
C LEU A 184 9.28 -27.30 17.07
N THR A 185 9.99 -26.76 18.08
CA THR A 185 9.38 -26.44 19.38
C THR A 185 8.90 -24.99 19.44
N THR A 186 7.80 -24.75 20.15
CA THR A 186 7.27 -23.39 20.37
C THR A 186 8.12 -22.57 21.33
N ALA A 187 8.99 -23.22 22.12
CA ALA A 187 9.98 -22.53 22.96
C ALA A 187 11.15 -21.97 22.15
N GLN A 188 11.50 -22.62 21.03
CA GLN A 188 12.60 -22.19 20.15
C GLN A 188 12.12 -21.23 19.06
N PHE A 189 10.99 -21.54 18.42
CA PHE A 189 10.47 -20.78 17.29
C PHE A 189 9.15 -20.11 17.66
N GLU A 190 9.12 -18.79 17.53
CA GLU A 190 7.93 -17.98 17.84
C GLU A 190 6.99 -17.83 16.64
N ASP A 191 7.48 -18.05 15.42
CA ASP A 191 6.73 -17.92 14.17
C ASP A 191 7.09 -19.07 13.22
N VAL A 192 6.10 -19.79 12.74
CA VAL A 192 6.24 -20.82 11.70
C VAL A 192 5.10 -20.65 10.69
N ARG A 193 5.47 -20.53 9.42
CA ARG A 193 4.56 -20.26 8.30
C ARG A 193 4.92 -21.07 7.07
N TRP A 194 4.05 -21.08 6.08
CA TRP A 194 4.33 -21.61 4.75
C TRP A 194 5.22 -20.67 3.92
N GLY A 195 6.15 -21.26 3.17
CA GLY A 195 6.91 -20.61 2.12
C GLY A 195 6.18 -20.64 0.77
N ASP A 196 6.90 -20.38 -0.31
CA ASP A 196 6.31 -20.30 -1.65
C ASP A 196 6.06 -21.67 -2.29
N GLY A 197 6.74 -22.71 -1.81
CA GLY A 197 6.59 -24.07 -2.33
C GLY A 197 5.58 -24.87 -1.52
N ASP A 198 4.94 -25.85 -2.17
CA ASP A 198 3.92 -26.73 -1.61
C ASP A 198 4.36 -27.53 -0.36
N ASN A 199 5.67 -27.62 -0.15
CA ASN A 199 6.30 -28.42 0.91
C ASN A 199 7.28 -27.59 1.75
N ILE A 200 7.26 -26.26 1.67
CA ILE A 200 8.24 -25.42 2.35
C ILE A 200 7.62 -24.76 3.58
N LEU A 201 8.23 -24.97 4.74
CA LEU A 201 7.95 -24.23 5.97
C LEU A 201 9.12 -23.30 6.29
N VAL A 202 8.81 -22.15 6.88
CA VAL A 202 9.78 -21.17 7.38
C VAL A 202 9.54 -20.97 8.85
N ALA A 203 10.56 -21.20 9.67
CA ALA A 203 10.52 -21.01 11.10
C ALA A 203 11.48 -19.89 11.51
N ARG A 204 11.06 -19.05 12.47
CA ARG A 204 11.85 -17.94 12.99
C ARG A 204 11.88 -17.95 14.53
N THR A 205 13.07 -17.77 15.11
CA THR A 205 13.23 -17.60 16.56
C THR A 205 12.79 -16.20 16.99
N PRO A 206 12.67 -15.92 18.31
CA PRO A 206 12.58 -14.55 18.79
C PRO A 206 13.60 -13.62 18.15
N PHE A 207 13.16 -12.43 17.79
CA PHE A 207 13.96 -11.42 17.08
C PHE A 207 14.28 -10.26 18.00
N GLY A 208 15.57 -9.92 18.11
CA GLY A 208 16.03 -8.88 19.02
C GLY A 208 17.48 -9.01 19.45
N PRO A 209 17.96 -8.08 20.29
CA PRO A 209 19.28 -8.15 20.89
C PRO A 209 19.38 -9.42 21.75
N ASP A 210 20.56 -10.03 21.75
CA ASP A 210 20.87 -11.26 22.51
C ASP A 210 20.01 -12.49 22.16
N GLN A 211 19.20 -12.41 21.10
CA GLN A 211 18.44 -13.54 20.56
C GLN A 211 19.23 -14.29 19.48
N PRO A 212 18.88 -15.55 19.18
CA PRO A 212 19.50 -16.29 18.08
C PRO A 212 19.25 -15.65 16.70
N ASN A 213 18.13 -14.93 16.55
CA ASN A 213 17.70 -14.30 15.28
C ASN A 213 17.75 -15.25 14.08
N LEU A 214 17.45 -16.52 14.32
CA LEU A 214 17.59 -17.59 13.35
C LEU A 214 16.33 -17.72 12.50
N VAL A 215 16.51 -17.88 11.20
CA VAL A 215 15.47 -18.25 10.24
C VAL A 215 15.88 -19.56 9.58
N VAL A 216 14.95 -20.51 9.51
CA VAL A 216 15.21 -21.85 9.01
C VAL A 216 14.12 -22.25 8.03
N ALA A 217 14.52 -22.74 6.86
CA ALA A 217 13.62 -23.35 5.88
C ALA A 217 13.64 -24.87 6.04
N TYR A 218 12.46 -25.45 6.10
CA TYR A 218 12.24 -26.89 6.19
C TYR A 218 11.43 -27.38 5.01
N GLU A 219 11.76 -28.57 4.54
CA GLU A 219 10.95 -29.34 3.62
C GLU A 219 10.09 -30.34 4.40
N VAL A 220 8.80 -30.34 4.10
CA VAL A 220 7.80 -31.29 4.60
C VAL A 220 7.83 -32.54 3.72
N PRO A 221 8.29 -33.69 4.23
CA PRO A 221 8.43 -34.89 3.41
C PRO A 221 7.07 -35.51 3.11
N ARG A 222 6.85 -35.85 1.83
CA ARG A 222 5.65 -36.50 1.33
C ARG A 222 5.97 -37.81 0.62
N GLN A 223 4.98 -38.68 0.53
CA GLN A 223 5.05 -39.92 -0.24
C GLN A 223 5.18 -39.59 -1.74
N SER A 224 5.82 -40.49 -2.50
CA SER A 224 6.01 -40.30 -3.94
C SER A 224 4.68 -40.16 -4.68
N ASN A 225 4.56 -39.15 -5.53
CA ASN A 225 3.33 -38.82 -6.29
C ASN A 225 2.08 -38.72 -5.40
N SER A 226 2.21 -38.17 -4.20
CA SER A 226 1.12 -38.03 -3.25
C SER A 226 1.27 -36.78 -2.41
N VAL A 227 0.14 -36.23 -1.97
CA VAL A 227 0.09 -35.18 -0.96
C VAL A 227 0.20 -35.73 0.47
N GLU A 228 0.19 -37.05 0.65
CA GLU A 228 0.25 -37.67 1.97
C GLU A 228 1.65 -37.56 2.58
N LEU A 229 1.68 -37.24 3.88
CA LEU A 229 2.90 -37.01 4.63
C LEU A 229 3.65 -38.31 4.92
N MET A 230 4.98 -38.23 4.96
CA MET A 230 5.79 -39.30 5.56
C MET A 230 5.78 -39.15 7.08
N ALA A 231 4.83 -39.83 7.73
CA ALA A 231 4.66 -39.80 9.18
C ALA A 231 4.95 -41.17 9.84
N VAL A 232 5.47 -41.13 11.07
CA VAL A 232 5.76 -42.32 11.90
C VAL A 232 5.00 -42.21 13.22
N GLY A 233 4.70 -43.35 13.85
CA GLY A 233 4.01 -43.41 15.14
C GLY A 233 2.52 -43.75 15.05
N PRO A 234 1.85 -43.86 16.21
CA PRO A 234 0.44 -44.23 16.26
C PRO A 234 -0.47 -43.07 15.77
N PRO A 235 -1.71 -43.34 15.34
CA PRO A 235 -2.60 -42.34 14.74
C PRO A 235 -2.83 -41.06 15.57
N ASP A 236 -2.79 -41.18 16.90
CA ASP A 236 -2.99 -40.11 17.88
C ASP A 236 -1.72 -39.32 18.22
N ALA A 237 -0.54 -39.80 17.80
CA ALA A 237 0.75 -39.16 18.01
C ALA A 237 1.65 -39.30 16.77
N ARG A 238 1.09 -39.11 15.57
CA ARG A 238 1.86 -39.15 14.32
C ARG A 238 2.86 -38.01 14.27
N GLU A 239 4.09 -38.34 13.91
CA GLU A 239 5.20 -37.42 13.88
C GLU A 239 5.76 -37.33 12.46
N VAL A 240 6.08 -36.11 12.02
CA VAL A 240 6.72 -35.82 10.73
C VAL A 240 8.11 -35.25 11.01
N THR A 241 9.14 -35.94 10.51
CA THR A 241 10.52 -35.48 10.60
C THR A 241 10.83 -34.55 9.43
N LEU A 242 10.94 -33.26 9.71
CA LEU A 242 11.24 -32.24 8.71
C LEU A 242 12.68 -32.34 8.21
N THR A 243 12.91 -32.06 6.93
CA THR A 243 14.26 -31.96 6.37
C THR A 243 14.68 -30.49 6.34
N LYS A 244 15.75 -30.13 7.04
CA LYS A 244 16.29 -28.78 6.99
C LYS A 244 16.87 -28.50 5.60
N LYS A 245 16.29 -27.53 4.88
CA LYS A 245 16.77 -27.09 3.56
C LYS A 245 17.82 -26.01 3.70
N ASN A 246 17.56 -25.06 4.60
CA ASN A 246 18.40 -23.89 4.74
C ASN A 246 18.28 -23.28 6.13
N GLU A 247 19.29 -22.51 6.52
CA GLU A 247 19.37 -21.85 7.82
C GLU A 247 20.27 -20.62 7.72
N ALA A 248 19.84 -19.53 8.33
CA ALA A 248 20.62 -18.30 8.45
C ALA A 248 20.20 -17.51 9.69
N ALA A 249 21.17 -16.88 10.35
CA ALA A 249 20.89 -15.82 11.31
C ALA A 249 20.65 -14.50 10.53
N PHE A 250 19.80 -13.63 11.05
CA PHE A 250 19.59 -12.31 10.44
C PHE A 250 20.91 -11.53 10.37
N PRO A 251 21.29 -10.98 9.21
CA PRO A 251 22.60 -10.37 9.00
C PRO A 251 22.65 -8.93 9.51
N PHE A 252 22.72 -8.72 10.83
CA PHE A 252 22.88 -7.38 11.40
C PHE A 252 24.16 -6.70 10.89
N GLY A 253 24.06 -5.39 10.62
CA GLY A 253 25.13 -4.60 10.03
C GLY A 253 25.26 -4.72 8.51
N MET A 254 24.35 -5.47 7.85
CA MET A 254 24.30 -5.54 6.40
C MET A 254 23.95 -4.19 5.77
N PRO A 255 24.75 -3.67 4.83
CA PRO A 255 24.40 -2.47 4.07
C PRO A 255 23.30 -2.76 3.05
N LEU A 256 22.35 -1.84 2.87
CA LEU A 256 21.34 -1.93 1.81
C LEU A 256 21.84 -1.39 0.46
N GLY A 257 23.10 -0.94 0.37
CA GLY A 257 23.67 -0.40 -0.86
C GLY A 257 23.08 0.94 -1.31
N THR A 258 22.29 1.59 -0.45
CA THR A 258 21.73 2.92 -0.66
C THR A 258 22.40 3.92 0.28
N THR A 259 22.85 5.05 -0.28
CA THR A 259 23.35 6.20 0.46
C THR A 259 22.39 7.36 0.29
N VAL A 260 22.08 8.05 1.39
CA VAL A 260 21.26 9.26 1.37
C VAL A 260 22.18 10.46 1.49
N ASN A 261 22.12 11.34 0.51
CA ASN A 261 22.70 12.68 0.55
C ASN A 261 21.57 13.67 0.77
N PHE A 262 21.70 14.54 1.76
CA PHE A 262 20.75 15.62 1.97
C PHE A 262 21.45 16.98 2.04
N SER A 263 20.77 18.00 1.55
CA SER A 263 21.14 19.41 1.68
C SER A 263 19.88 20.22 1.97
N HIS A 264 19.91 21.05 2.99
CA HIS A 264 18.78 21.91 3.39
C HIS A 264 19.31 23.32 3.64
N THR A 265 18.72 24.30 2.95
CA THR A 265 19.06 25.72 3.13
C THR A 265 17.83 26.46 3.63
N ILE A 266 18.01 27.22 4.72
CA ILE A 266 17.00 28.13 5.27
C ILE A 266 17.50 29.56 5.07
N HIS A 267 16.75 30.34 4.31
CA HIS A 267 17.00 31.77 4.11
C HIS A 267 16.35 32.56 5.24
N TYR A 268 17.15 32.95 6.24
CA TYR A 268 16.71 33.75 7.38
C TYR A 268 16.79 35.24 7.05
N ARG A 269 15.70 35.98 7.28
CA ARG A 269 15.71 37.44 7.25
C ARG A 269 14.83 38.01 8.35
N GLN A 270 15.38 38.96 9.10
CA GLN A 270 14.66 39.71 10.13
C GLN A 270 14.52 41.17 9.71
N GLN A 271 13.30 41.69 9.85
CA GLN A 271 12.99 43.10 9.68
C GLN A 271 12.56 43.70 11.02
N ILE A 272 12.73 45.01 11.16
CA ILE A 272 12.10 45.80 12.22
C ILE A 272 11.50 47.06 11.60
N ALA A 273 10.40 47.53 12.17
CA ALA A 273 9.77 48.80 11.83
C ALA A 273 9.98 49.79 12.97
N ARG A 274 10.52 50.97 12.67
CA ARG A 274 10.74 52.04 13.65
C ARG A 274 9.96 53.27 13.27
N TYR A 275 9.24 53.89 14.19
CA TYR A 275 8.64 55.21 13.96
C TYR A 275 8.93 56.17 15.10
N GLU A 276 9.25 57.41 14.72
CA GLU A 276 9.53 58.54 15.59
C GLU A 276 9.10 59.83 14.86
N PRO A 277 8.44 60.79 15.53
CA PRO A 277 8.05 60.77 16.95
C PRO A 277 6.75 59.97 17.18
N ARG A 278 6.64 59.29 18.34
CA ARG A 278 5.35 59.03 19.00
C ARG A 278 5.28 59.95 20.21
N LYS A 279 4.63 61.10 20.06
CA LYS A 279 4.58 62.12 21.12
C LYS A 279 3.17 62.22 21.70
N ASP A 280 3.03 61.92 22.99
CA ASP A 280 1.80 62.16 23.74
C ASP A 280 1.91 63.49 24.48
N VAL A 281 1.07 64.47 24.10
CA VAL A 281 1.08 65.82 24.68
C VAL A 281 -0.09 65.99 25.63
N PHE A 282 0.20 66.34 26.89
CA PHE A 282 -0.80 66.71 27.89
C PHE A 282 -0.66 68.20 28.22
N VAL A 283 -1.79 68.90 28.19
CA VAL A 283 -1.86 70.33 28.50
C VAL A 283 -2.58 70.55 29.82
N GLU A 284 -2.16 71.57 30.56
CA GLU A 284 -2.88 72.00 31.76
C GLU A 284 -4.24 72.59 31.36
N LYS A 285 -5.30 72.05 31.94
CA LYS A 285 -6.66 72.55 31.77
C LYS A 285 -7.26 72.90 33.12
N VAL A 286 -7.75 74.13 33.25
CA VAL A 286 -8.46 74.61 34.44
C VAL A 286 -9.83 73.91 34.53
N LEU A 287 -10.12 73.28 35.66
CA LEU A 287 -11.38 72.57 35.95
C LEU A 287 -12.50 73.52 36.37
N ASP A 288 -12.19 74.47 37.25
CA ASP A 288 -13.12 75.51 37.69
C ASP A 288 -12.66 76.88 37.15
N PRO A 289 -13.42 77.52 36.23
CA PRO A 289 -13.11 78.85 35.73
C PRO A 289 -12.94 79.93 36.81
N ASN A 290 -13.48 79.70 38.02
CA ASN A 290 -13.39 80.62 39.16
C ASN A 290 -12.26 80.29 40.13
N ASN A 291 -11.60 79.15 39.97
CA ASN A 291 -10.39 78.78 40.73
C ASN A 291 -9.26 78.42 39.75
N PRO A 292 -8.49 79.42 39.28
CA PRO A 292 -7.44 79.21 38.28
C PRO A 292 -6.30 78.29 38.74
N ASP A 293 -6.21 77.97 40.03
CA ASP A 293 -5.25 77.01 40.58
C ASP A 293 -5.75 75.55 40.50
N ASP A 294 -7.03 75.32 40.20
CA ASP A 294 -7.61 73.98 40.03
C ASP A 294 -7.41 73.48 38.60
N THR A 295 -6.17 73.08 38.30
CA THR A 295 -5.79 72.55 36.98
C THR A 295 -5.58 71.04 37.02
N VAL A 296 -5.89 70.39 35.90
CA VAL A 296 -5.50 68.99 35.66
C VAL A 296 -4.82 68.86 34.31
N CYS A 297 -3.84 67.99 34.25
CA CYS A 297 -3.21 67.58 33.01
C CYS A 297 -4.16 66.67 32.23
N VAL A 298 -4.63 67.14 31.08
CA VAL A 298 -5.47 66.36 30.17
C VAL A 298 -4.72 66.08 28.88
N PHE A 299 -5.00 64.92 28.29
CA PHE A 299 -4.47 64.57 26.98
C PHE A 299 -4.99 65.56 25.94
N ASP A 300 -4.08 66.16 25.15
CA ASP A 300 -4.39 67.11 24.09
C ASP A 300 -4.40 66.41 22.72
N HIS A 301 -3.24 65.92 22.29
CA HIS A 301 -3.09 65.19 21.03
C HIS A 301 -1.90 64.21 21.06
N ARG A 302 -1.88 63.32 20.06
CA ARG A 302 -0.78 62.39 19.77
C ARG A 302 -0.21 62.67 18.39
N GLU A 303 1.11 62.85 18.31
CA GLU A 303 1.86 62.90 17.05
C GLU A 303 2.40 61.51 16.71
N LEU A 304 2.28 61.11 15.44
CA LEU A 304 2.80 59.83 14.94
C LEU A 304 3.66 60.05 13.69
N GLY A 305 4.92 59.63 13.75
CA GLY A 305 5.82 59.53 12.61
C GLY A 305 5.51 58.34 11.70
N THR A 306 5.97 58.39 10.45
CA THR A 306 5.88 57.28 9.50
C THR A 306 6.90 56.18 9.85
N PRO A 307 6.50 54.90 9.87
CA PRO A 307 7.43 53.82 10.16
C PRO A 307 8.44 53.61 9.03
N ILE A 308 9.71 53.45 9.42
CA ILE A 308 10.84 53.09 8.59
C ILE A 308 11.13 51.60 8.83
N VAL A 309 10.99 50.79 7.78
CA VAL A 309 11.27 49.35 7.83
C VAL A 309 12.71 49.10 7.40
N LYS A 310 13.46 48.36 8.21
CA LYS A 310 14.87 48.01 7.97
C LYS A 310 15.08 46.51 8.17
N THR A 311 15.84 45.88 7.26
CA THR A 311 16.40 44.54 7.50
C THR A 311 17.59 44.66 8.46
N VAL A 312 17.53 43.95 9.59
CA VAL A 312 18.56 44.00 10.64
C VAL A 312 19.42 42.75 10.72
N ALA A 313 18.91 41.62 10.21
CA ALA A 313 19.68 40.40 10.06
C ALA A 313 19.24 39.67 8.79
N ALA A 314 20.19 39.10 8.06
CA ALA A 314 19.94 38.22 6.93
C ALA A 314 21.09 37.23 6.80
N GLN A 315 20.78 35.93 6.72
CA GLN A 315 21.79 34.89 6.53
C GLN A 315 21.19 33.58 6.01
N ASP A 316 22.03 32.79 5.33
CA ASP A 316 21.69 31.43 4.95
C ASP A 316 22.16 30.46 6.03
N VAL A 317 21.24 29.66 6.55
CA VAL A 317 21.56 28.52 7.41
C VAL A 317 21.55 27.27 6.55
N ARG A 318 22.67 26.53 6.52
CA ARG A 318 22.85 25.37 5.65
C ARG A 318 23.19 24.12 6.43
N PHE A 319 22.42 23.06 6.18
CA PHE A 319 22.67 21.72 6.68
C PHE A 319 22.97 20.79 5.50
N GLN A 320 23.94 19.92 5.67
CA GLN A 320 24.26 18.89 4.69
C GLN A 320 24.80 17.66 5.39
N GLY A 321 24.57 16.50 4.80
CA GLY A 321 25.10 15.26 5.30
C GLY A 321 24.94 14.11 4.32
N SER A 322 25.63 13.02 4.63
CA SER A 322 25.59 11.79 3.87
C SER A 322 25.67 10.61 4.82
N PHE A 323 24.80 9.62 4.65
CA PHE A 323 24.83 8.40 5.45
C PHE A 323 24.39 7.18 4.62
N PRO A 324 25.04 6.02 4.81
CA PRO A 324 24.58 4.76 4.24
C PRO A 324 23.42 4.19 5.06
N ILE A 325 22.48 3.52 4.39
CA ILE A 325 21.45 2.73 5.06
C ILE A 325 21.99 1.33 5.34
N THR A 326 21.98 0.95 6.62
CA THR A 326 22.51 -0.30 7.15
C THR A 326 21.51 -0.92 8.13
N LEU A 327 21.38 -2.25 8.12
CA LEU A 327 20.51 -3.01 9.01
C LEU A 327 21.16 -3.27 10.36
N ASP A 328 21.55 -2.22 11.07
CA ASP A 328 22.24 -2.32 12.36
C ASP A 328 21.27 -2.39 13.56
N LEU A 329 21.73 -2.95 14.68
CA LEU A 329 20.89 -3.10 15.89
C LEU A 329 20.45 -1.75 16.47
N ALA A 330 21.31 -0.73 16.41
CA ALA A 330 21.05 0.55 17.06
C ALA A 330 19.89 1.30 16.38
N ARG A 331 19.71 1.13 15.07
CA ARG A 331 18.66 1.79 14.27
C ARG A 331 17.43 0.93 14.03
N ASN A 332 17.31 -0.22 14.69
CA ASN A 332 16.07 -1.00 14.60
C ASN A 332 14.94 -0.27 15.35
N GLY A 333 13.77 -0.13 14.73
CA GLY A 333 12.68 0.66 15.31
C GLY A 333 11.87 -0.01 16.43
N ILE A 334 12.17 -1.25 16.81
CA ILE A 334 11.51 -1.97 17.93
C ILE A 334 12.35 -1.93 19.20
N PHE A 335 13.66 -2.16 19.08
CA PHE A 335 14.57 -2.34 20.22
C PHE A 335 15.87 -1.52 20.12
N GLY A 336 16.03 -0.72 19.06
CA GLY A 336 17.20 0.11 18.86
C GLY A 336 17.27 1.32 19.81
N THR A 337 18.43 1.95 19.85
CA THR A 337 18.75 3.08 20.74
C THR A 337 19.11 4.36 19.99
N ALA A 338 19.30 4.29 18.67
CA ALA A 338 19.67 5.41 17.80
C ALA A 338 18.57 5.61 16.74
N PRO A 339 17.56 6.47 16.99
CA PRO A 339 16.46 6.68 16.04
C PRO A 339 16.84 7.56 14.84
N GLN A 340 18.05 8.11 14.81
CA GLN A 340 18.55 9.00 13.75
C GLN A 340 19.70 8.34 12.95
N PRO A 341 19.87 8.67 11.65
CA PRO A 341 18.98 9.50 10.84
C PRO A 341 17.82 8.72 10.20
N TYR A 342 17.74 7.42 10.45
CA TYR A 342 16.67 6.54 9.99
C TYR A 342 16.43 5.44 11.02
N VAL A 343 15.28 4.80 10.89
CA VAL A 343 14.96 3.54 11.56
C VAL A 343 14.57 2.47 10.54
N TRP A 344 14.73 1.21 10.90
CA TRP A 344 14.30 0.09 10.07
C TRP A 344 13.54 -0.98 10.85
N TYR A 345 12.70 -1.73 10.13
CA TYR A 345 11.86 -2.81 10.66
C TYR A 345 11.95 -4.03 9.77
N LEU A 346 12.11 -5.22 10.36
CA LEU A 346 11.84 -6.48 9.67
C LEU A 346 10.33 -6.73 9.68
N ARG A 347 9.71 -6.73 8.50
CA ARG A 347 8.25 -6.83 8.35
C ARG A 347 7.80 -8.25 8.05
N GLU A 348 8.60 -8.99 7.29
CA GLU A 348 8.29 -10.37 6.90
C GLU A 348 9.57 -11.19 6.75
N VAL A 349 9.51 -12.49 7.07
CA VAL A 349 10.49 -13.47 6.59
C VAL A 349 9.79 -14.54 5.78
N GLY A 350 10.39 -14.96 4.68
CA GLY A 350 9.82 -15.98 3.80
C GLY A 350 10.90 -16.90 3.26
N ALA A 351 10.45 -17.91 2.53
CA ALA A 351 11.34 -18.76 1.75
C ALA A 351 10.72 -19.09 0.41
N THR A 352 11.56 -19.09 -0.62
CA THR A 352 11.20 -19.54 -1.96
C THR A 352 10.96 -21.04 -1.98
N ALA A 353 10.43 -21.56 -3.09
CA ALA A 353 10.17 -22.99 -3.27
C ALA A 353 11.44 -23.87 -3.16
N ASP A 354 12.62 -23.34 -3.47
CA ASP A 354 13.92 -24.01 -3.31
C ASP A 354 14.54 -23.84 -1.90
N GLY A 355 13.90 -23.07 -1.01
CA GLY A 355 14.34 -22.84 0.37
C GLY A 355 15.31 -21.67 0.55
N ARG A 356 15.41 -20.76 -0.41
CA ARG A 356 16.15 -19.49 -0.26
C ARG A 356 15.45 -18.61 0.77
N LEU A 357 16.19 -18.12 1.77
CA LEU A 357 15.64 -17.34 2.87
C LEU A 357 15.63 -15.85 2.55
N LEU A 358 14.46 -15.22 2.68
CA LEU A 358 14.25 -13.81 2.35
C LEU A 358 13.71 -13.03 3.54
N GLY A 359 14.13 -11.77 3.68
CA GLY A 359 13.60 -10.82 4.63
C GLY A 359 13.08 -9.56 3.93
N LEU A 360 11.86 -9.15 4.26
CA LEU A 360 11.27 -7.90 3.80
C LEU A 360 11.47 -6.82 4.85
N VAL A 361 12.21 -5.78 4.49
CA VAL A 361 12.64 -4.70 5.37
C VAL A 361 12.00 -3.39 4.95
N LEU A 362 11.56 -2.63 5.94
CA LEU A 362 11.05 -1.28 5.82
C LEU A 362 12.04 -0.31 6.47
N VAL A 363 12.38 0.77 5.78
CA VAL A 363 13.22 1.85 6.28
C VAL A 363 12.45 3.17 6.23
N PHE A 364 12.52 3.95 7.30
CA PHE A 364 11.97 5.30 7.39
C PHE A 364 13.08 6.28 7.76
N LEU A 365 13.18 7.38 7.02
CA LEU A 365 14.01 8.51 7.43
C LEU A 365 13.31 9.25 8.57
N THR A 366 14.08 9.68 9.58
CA THR A 366 13.55 10.36 10.77
C THR A 366 13.96 11.83 10.78
N TYR A 367 15.09 12.14 11.43
CA TYR A 367 15.69 13.47 11.43
C TYR A 367 17.17 13.33 11.07
N PRO A 368 17.72 14.22 10.25
CA PRO A 368 19.15 14.18 9.96
C PRO A 368 19.98 14.36 11.23
N GLU A 369 21.10 13.65 11.31
CA GLU A 369 22.10 13.92 12.34
C GLU A 369 22.77 15.28 12.04
N GLY A 370 22.89 16.13 13.05
CA GLY A 370 23.53 17.44 12.89
C GLY A 370 23.37 18.33 14.12
N GLN A 371 24.27 19.31 14.26
CA GLN A 371 24.14 20.33 15.30
C GLN A 371 23.17 21.42 14.84
N ALA A 372 22.37 21.93 15.78
CA ALA A 372 21.54 23.09 15.52
C ALA A 372 22.41 24.32 15.20
N ALA A 373 21.96 25.14 14.25
CA ALA A 373 22.59 26.39 13.89
C ALA A 373 21.79 27.55 14.51
N PHE A 374 22.49 28.53 15.08
CA PHE A 374 21.86 29.64 15.79
C PHE A 374 21.98 30.93 15.02
N VAL A 375 20.88 31.70 15.01
CA VAL A 375 20.77 33.00 14.34
C VAL A 375 20.48 34.09 15.37
N PRO A 376 21.08 35.27 15.27
CA PRO A 376 20.80 36.35 16.21
C PRO A 376 19.43 36.97 15.89
N VAL A 377 18.63 37.21 16.92
CA VAL A 377 17.41 38.02 16.83
C VAL A 377 17.72 39.40 17.38
N ILE A 378 17.67 40.39 16.50
CA ILE A 378 18.04 41.78 16.78
C ILE A 378 16.82 42.56 17.26
N GLY A 379 16.92 43.20 18.41
CA GLY A 379 15.94 44.16 18.92
C GLY A 379 16.57 45.55 19.09
N LEU A 380 15.89 46.42 19.84
CA LEU A 380 16.42 47.72 20.22
C LEU A 380 16.56 47.85 21.73
N ASN A 381 17.68 48.45 22.13
CA ASN A 381 17.90 48.89 23.48
C ASN A 381 16.87 49.97 23.85
N ARG A 382 16.18 49.79 24.99
CA ARG A 382 15.06 50.67 25.40
C ARG A 382 15.48 52.12 25.67
N ASP A 383 16.70 52.35 26.11
CA ASP A 383 17.14 53.69 26.51
C ASP A 383 17.88 54.40 25.38
N THR A 384 18.63 53.66 24.57
CA THR A 384 19.54 54.22 23.56
C THR A 384 19.05 54.05 22.11
N GLY A 385 18.10 53.14 21.86
CA GLY A 385 17.64 52.81 20.50
C GLY A 385 18.67 52.04 19.65
N ALA A 386 19.81 51.66 20.23
CA ALA A 386 20.84 50.88 19.55
C ALA A 386 20.35 49.46 19.24
N GLU A 387 20.76 48.93 18.09
CA GLU A 387 20.51 47.52 17.71
C GLU A 387 21.32 46.60 18.62
N GLU A 388 20.65 45.64 19.26
CA GLU A 388 21.30 44.66 20.13
C GLU A 388 20.71 43.26 19.91
N VAL A 389 21.53 42.23 20.13
CA VAL A 389 21.06 40.83 20.12
C VAL A 389 20.24 40.61 21.38
N VAL A 390 18.95 40.30 21.22
CA VAL A 390 18.04 40.05 22.35
C VAL A 390 18.05 38.58 22.74
N PHE A 391 18.11 37.68 21.75
CA PHE A 391 18.30 36.24 21.95
C PHE A 391 18.82 35.57 20.66
N GLU A 392 19.17 34.30 20.75
CA GLU A 392 19.53 33.46 19.60
C GLU A 392 18.44 32.44 19.30
N PHE A 393 18.03 32.34 18.04
CA PHE A 393 17.04 31.36 17.57
C PHE A 393 17.75 30.18 16.90
N GLY A 394 17.39 28.95 17.27
CA GLY A 394 18.03 27.73 16.76
C GLY A 394 17.22 27.08 15.64
N PHE A 395 17.89 26.77 14.53
CA PHE A 395 17.38 25.89 13.49
C PHE A 395 18.02 24.51 13.61
N ALA A 396 17.22 23.45 13.45
CA ALA A 396 17.68 22.07 13.37
C ALA A 396 17.45 21.52 11.96
N PRO A 397 18.31 20.61 11.46
CA PRO A 397 18.07 19.97 10.17
C PRO A 397 16.84 19.06 10.24
N THR A 398 16.05 19.05 9.18
CA THR A 398 14.88 18.16 9.04
C THR A 398 14.91 17.48 7.67
N PHE A 399 14.36 16.27 7.58
CA PHE A 399 14.01 15.73 6.27
C PHE A 399 12.68 16.36 5.83
N PRO A 400 12.53 16.70 4.55
CA PRO A 400 11.25 17.14 4.02
C PRO A 400 10.17 16.09 4.31
N PRO A 401 8.95 16.48 4.72
CA PRO A 401 7.84 15.55 5.00
C PRO A 401 7.46 14.64 3.81
N ALA A 402 7.92 14.98 2.61
CA ALA A 402 7.63 14.30 1.36
C ALA A 402 8.45 13.02 1.15
N VAL A 403 9.52 12.74 1.89
CA VAL A 403 10.31 11.52 1.67
C VAL A 403 9.66 10.35 2.40
N GLY A 404 9.06 9.44 1.65
CA GLY A 404 8.35 8.29 2.21
C GLY A 404 9.26 7.11 2.56
N SER A 405 8.64 5.97 2.83
CA SER A 405 9.29 4.70 3.15
C SER A 405 10.16 4.16 2.01
N ILE A 406 11.21 3.43 2.39
CA ILE A 406 12.00 2.60 1.48
C ILE A 406 11.77 1.14 1.84
N TRP A 407 11.45 0.32 0.85
CA TRP A 407 11.30 -1.12 1.02
C TRP A 407 12.47 -1.84 0.39
N ALA A 408 12.96 -2.88 1.07
CA ALA A 408 14.05 -3.71 0.60
C ALA A 408 13.76 -5.19 0.85
N LEU A 409 14.07 -6.02 -0.13
CA LEU A 409 14.08 -7.47 0.02
C LEU A 409 15.54 -7.91 0.09
N VAL A 410 15.88 -8.65 1.15
CA VAL A 410 17.25 -9.11 1.42
C VAL A 410 17.31 -10.64 1.48
N ASP A 411 18.41 -11.19 1.01
CA ASP A 411 18.73 -12.61 1.20
C ASP A 411 19.42 -12.78 2.55
N LEU A 412 18.78 -13.53 3.44
CA LEU A 412 19.22 -13.65 4.82
C LEU A 412 20.50 -14.48 4.96
N LYS A 413 20.79 -15.37 4.00
CA LYS A 413 21.94 -16.27 4.07
C LYS A 413 23.19 -15.65 3.47
N THR A 414 23.05 -15.04 2.31
CA THR A 414 24.16 -14.39 1.59
C THR A 414 24.42 -12.98 2.09
N ALA A 415 23.48 -12.39 2.85
CA ALA A 415 23.51 -10.99 3.27
C ALA A 415 23.61 -10.04 2.07
N GLU A 416 22.83 -10.32 1.02
CA GLU A 416 22.78 -9.54 -0.22
C GLU A 416 21.42 -8.89 -0.44
N LEU A 417 21.43 -7.69 -1.01
CA LEU A 417 20.20 -7.01 -1.42
C LEU A 417 19.64 -7.70 -2.67
N VAL A 418 18.40 -8.19 -2.58
CA VAL A 418 17.68 -8.78 -3.71
C VAL A 418 16.95 -7.71 -4.51
N ALA A 419 16.27 -6.81 -3.82
CA ALA A 419 15.54 -5.69 -4.43
C ALA A 419 15.44 -4.52 -3.45
N SER A 420 15.37 -3.29 -3.96
CA SER A 420 15.00 -2.12 -3.18
C SER A 420 14.18 -1.16 -4.03
N THR A 421 13.16 -0.55 -3.41
CA THR A 421 12.39 0.51 -4.05
C THR A 421 13.24 1.73 -4.33
N ALA A 422 14.37 1.93 -3.64
CA ALA A 422 15.28 3.05 -3.84
C ALA A 422 16.45 2.73 -4.77
N ASP A 423 17.04 3.79 -5.34
CA ASP A 423 18.32 3.73 -6.01
C ASP A 423 19.50 3.67 -5.04
N ARG A 424 20.70 3.49 -5.60
CA ARG A 424 21.95 3.47 -4.83
C ARG A 424 22.28 4.80 -4.17
N LEU A 425 21.80 5.89 -4.76
CA LEU A 425 21.99 7.24 -4.24
C LEU A 425 20.64 7.94 -4.20
N ILE A 426 20.23 8.34 -3.01
CA ILE A 426 19.09 9.25 -2.80
C ILE A 426 19.67 10.64 -2.59
N THR A 427 19.18 11.62 -3.34
CA THR A 427 19.56 13.03 -3.14
C THR A 427 18.32 13.84 -2.77
N ILE A 428 18.35 14.45 -1.59
CA ILE A 428 17.28 15.28 -1.05
C ILE A 428 17.80 16.71 -0.94
N THR A 429 17.20 17.64 -1.66
CA THR A 429 17.54 19.07 -1.54
C THR A 429 16.30 19.86 -1.15
N GLY A 430 16.38 20.61 -0.05
CA GLY A 430 15.31 21.48 0.43
C GLY A 430 15.76 22.94 0.53
N GLU A 431 14.87 23.86 0.18
CA GLU A 431 15.06 25.31 0.28
C GLU A 431 13.84 25.94 0.94
N GLU A 432 14.06 26.58 2.09
CA GLU A 432 13.04 27.24 2.89
C GLU A 432 13.39 28.71 3.09
N ALA A 433 12.38 29.54 3.27
CA ALA A 433 12.54 30.90 3.79
C ALA A 433 11.96 30.98 5.19
N PHE A 434 12.62 31.70 6.08
CA PHE A 434 12.10 32.02 7.40
C PHE A 434 12.25 33.52 7.61
N GLU A 435 11.23 34.25 7.21
CA GLU A 435 11.17 35.70 7.34
C GLU A 435 9.99 36.05 8.24
N GLY A 436 10.29 36.63 9.40
CA GLY A 436 9.26 37.04 10.36
C GLY A 436 8.63 38.38 9.99
N PHE A 437 7.45 38.64 10.54
CA PHE A 437 6.89 39.99 10.56
C PHE A 437 7.90 40.97 11.19
N PRO A 438 7.97 42.22 10.71
CA PRO A 438 8.85 43.19 11.32
C PRO A 438 8.43 43.46 12.76
N ASP A 439 9.38 43.34 13.70
CA ASP A 439 9.12 43.80 15.06
C ASP A 439 8.93 45.32 15.06
N VAL A 440 7.83 45.77 15.65
CA VAL A 440 7.49 47.20 15.68
C VAL A 440 8.03 47.85 16.96
N TRP A 441 8.89 48.84 16.76
CA TRP A 441 9.49 49.65 17.80
C TRP A 441 9.08 51.11 17.65
N THR A 442 8.74 51.73 18.77
CA THR A 442 8.42 53.16 18.83
C THR A 442 9.29 53.86 19.85
N HIS A 443 9.76 55.06 19.51
CA HIS A 443 10.30 55.97 20.48
C HIS A 443 9.16 56.83 21.04
N LEU A 444 8.74 56.54 22.27
CA LEU A 444 7.66 57.25 22.95
C LEU A 444 8.24 58.43 23.72
N GLU A 445 7.80 59.64 23.40
CA GLU A 445 8.00 60.83 24.23
C GLU A 445 6.66 61.23 24.85
N THR A 446 6.60 61.33 26.18
CA THR A 446 5.44 61.87 26.89
C THR A 446 5.80 63.24 27.45
N ASP A 447 5.10 64.26 27.01
CA ASP A 447 5.14 65.60 27.59
C ASP A 447 3.94 65.77 28.53
N PHE A 448 4.18 65.58 29.81
CA PHE A 448 3.16 65.71 30.84
C PHE A 448 3.26 67.10 31.47
N CYS A 449 2.52 68.07 30.93
CA CYS A 449 2.48 69.44 31.44
C CYS A 449 3.89 70.08 31.60
N GLY A 450 4.73 69.95 30.58
CA GLY A 450 6.09 70.51 30.55
C GLY A 450 7.18 69.59 31.11
N GLN A 451 6.83 68.40 31.61
CA GLN A 451 7.78 67.35 31.96
C GLN A 451 7.88 66.31 30.84
N VAL A 452 9.02 66.29 30.14
CA VAL A 452 9.28 65.32 29.07
C VAL A 452 9.99 64.08 29.61
N SER A 453 9.46 62.91 29.30
CA SER A 453 10.12 61.61 29.52
C SER A 453 10.00 60.75 28.26
N GLY A 454 10.98 59.89 27.98
CA GLY A 454 10.91 59.06 26.78
C GLY A 454 11.81 57.85 26.76
N GLY A 455 11.55 56.96 25.79
CA GLY A 455 12.30 55.73 25.58
C GLY A 455 11.70 54.85 24.48
N TRP A 456 12.47 53.87 24.03
CA TRP A 456 12.09 52.88 23.03
C TRP A 456 11.27 51.75 23.65
N VAL A 457 10.14 51.45 23.03
CA VAL A 457 9.22 50.40 23.47
C VAL A 457 8.90 49.49 22.28
N ASN A 458 9.06 48.19 22.47
CA ASN A 458 8.50 47.18 21.56
C ASN A 458 7.00 47.09 21.82
N ARG A 459 6.19 47.40 20.81
CA ARG A 459 4.73 47.41 20.91
C ARG A 459 4.06 46.19 20.27
N GLY A 460 4.77 45.48 19.40
CA GLY A 460 4.15 44.53 18.47
C GLY A 460 3.03 45.18 17.63
N PHE A 461 2.21 44.36 17.00
CA PHE A 461 0.97 44.82 16.35
C PHE A 461 -0.21 44.79 17.32
N ILE A 462 -1.11 45.76 17.19
CA ILE A 462 -2.33 45.86 17.98
C ILE A 462 -3.43 45.06 17.28
N GLN A 463 -4.04 44.08 17.96
CA GLN A 463 -5.27 43.43 17.48
C GLN A 463 -6.46 44.36 17.73
N SER A 464 -6.87 45.15 16.73
CA SER A 464 -8.15 45.90 16.76
C SER A 464 -9.05 45.50 15.59
N ARG A 465 -10.35 45.79 15.70
CA ARG A 465 -11.33 45.46 14.66
C ARG A 465 -11.09 46.36 13.43
N PRO A 466 -11.14 45.83 12.20
CA PRO A 466 -10.80 46.56 10.97
C PRO A 466 -11.77 47.69 10.57
N GLU A 467 -12.83 47.93 11.36
CA GLU A 467 -13.94 48.84 11.04
C GLU A 467 -13.67 50.29 11.52
N ASP A 468 -12.63 50.49 12.33
CA ASP A 468 -12.16 51.82 12.76
C ASP A 468 -11.21 52.39 11.68
N ALA A 469 -11.50 53.61 11.20
CA ALA A 469 -10.86 54.22 10.03
C ALA A 469 -9.32 54.02 9.99
N VAL A 470 -8.86 53.19 9.06
CA VAL A 470 -7.45 52.82 8.85
C VAL A 470 -6.78 53.80 7.89
N GLN A 471 -5.66 54.40 8.30
CA GLN A 471 -4.76 55.12 7.39
C GLN A 471 -3.45 54.34 7.23
N VAL A 472 -3.06 54.09 5.98
CA VAL A 472 -1.84 53.36 5.61
C VAL A 472 -0.73 54.37 5.30
N ASP A 473 0.37 54.32 6.03
CA ASP A 473 1.49 55.27 5.88
C ASP A 473 2.80 54.63 5.39
N ALA A 474 2.90 53.30 5.39
CA ALA A 474 4.11 52.58 5.00
C ALA A 474 3.82 51.16 4.49
N ALA A 475 4.76 50.61 3.72
CA ALA A 475 4.76 49.21 3.31
C ALA A 475 6.05 48.52 3.77
N ALA A 476 5.91 47.34 4.38
CA ALA A 476 7.05 46.47 4.65
C ALA A 476 7.57 45.82 3.36
N GLN A 477 8.81 45.32 3.40
CA GLN A 477 9.27 44.49 2.29
C GLN A 477 8.50 43.15 2.30
N PRO A 478 8.19 42.58 1.12
CA PRO A 478 7.51 41.29 1.04
C PRO A 478 8.23 40.24 1.85
N ILE A 479 7.48 39.48 2.64
CA ILE A 479 7.96 38.44 3.54
C ILE A 479 7.77 37.07 2.89
N ARG A 480 8.71 36.16 3.07
CA ARG A 480 8.63 34.77 2.61
C ARG A 480 8.77 33.82 3.80
N ASP A 481 7.87 32.86 3.90
CA ASP A 481 7.94 31.82 4.93
C ASP A 481 7.62 30.44 4.35
N GLY A 482 8.24 29.38 4.86
CA GLY A 482 8.01 28.00 4.45
C GLY A 482 8.85 27.51 3.26
N LEU A 483 8.38 26.44 2.61
CA LEU A 483 9.13 25.64 1.63
C LEU A 483 8.96 26.15 0.20
N PHE A 484 10.07 26.49 -0.46
CA PHE A 484 10.08 27.04 -1.83
C PHE A 484 10.87 26.20 -2.84
N GLY A 485 11.74 25.31 -2.38
CA GLY A 485 12.46 24.36 -3.22
C GLY A 485 12.50 22.99 -2.58
N LEU A 486 12.21 21.95 -3.37
CA LEU A 486 12.32 20.57 -2.94
C LEU A 486 12.60 19.67 -4.15
N THR A 487 13.71 18.94 -4.09
CA THR A 487 14.01 17.87 -5.03
C THR A 487 14.32 16.58 -4.26
N VAL A 488 13.79 15.47 -4.76
CA VAL A 488 14.00 14.13 -4.19
C VAL A 488 14.28 13.18 -5.35
N ASP A 489 15.55 12.89 -5.57
CA ASP A 489 16.02 12.03 -6.64
C ASP A 489 16.48 10.67 -6.09
N GLY A 490 16.17 9.59 -6.81
CA GLY A 490 16.61 8.24 -6.47
C GLY A 490 15.89 7.59 -5.29
N TRP A 491 14.90 8.25 -4.67
CA TRP A 491 14.10 7.64 -3.60
C TRP A 491 13.26 6.46 -4.09
N LEU A 492 12.75 6.53 -5.32
CA LEU A 492 12.04 5.45 -5.99
C LEU A 492 12.69 5.08 -7.33
N LYS A 493 12.74 3.79 -7.62
CA LYS A 493 13.16 3.23 -8.92
C LYS A 493 12.33 3.83 -10.05
N GLY A 494 12.93 3.96 -11.24
CA GLY A 494 12.32 4.63 -12.38
C GLY A 494 10.93 4.09 -12.76
N GLU A 495 10.74 2.77 -12.72
CA GLU A 495 9.45 2.13 -13.01
C GLU A 495 8.37 2.43 -11.97
N LEU A 496 8.74 2.66 -10.70
CA LEU A 496 7.82 3.07 -9.64
C LEU A 496 7.54 4.58 -9.71
N ASN A 497 8.60 5.39 -9.81
CA ASN A 497 8.51 6.84 -9.87
C ASN A 497 7.74 7.34 -11.10
N GLY A 498 7.77 6.57 -12.20
CA GLY A 498 7.03 6.85 -13.43
C GLY A 498 5.54 6.48 -13.41
N LEU A 499 5.02 5.95 -12.29
CA LEU A 499 3.59 5.61 -12.20
C LEU A 499 2.73 6.88 -12.13
N GLU A 500 1.63 6.85 -12.88
CA GLU A 500 0.66 7.94 -12.92
C GLU A 500 -0.74 7.46 -12.57
N VAL A 501 -1.50 8.35 -11.92
CA VAL A 501 -2.94 8.19 -11.69
C VAL A 501 -3.62 9.47 -12.16
N ASN A 502 -4.67 9.35 -12.99
CA ASN A 502 -5.39 10.50 -13.56
C ASN A 502 -4.48 11.52 -14.27
N ARG A 503 -3.45 11.02 -14.98
CA ARG A 503 -2.41 11.82 -15.67
C ARG A 503 -1.59 12.71 -14.73
N GLN A 504 -1.49 12.33 -13.46
CA GLN A 504 -0.64 12.98 -12.47
C GLN A 504 0.35 11.95 -11.92
N PRO A 505 1.62 12.32 -11.71
CA PRO A 505 2.60 11.43 -11.09
C PRO A 505 2.14 11.00 -9.69
N LEU A 506 2.09 9.69 -9.44
CA LEU A 506 1.65 9.14 -8.15
C LEU A 506 2.62 9.49 -7.01
N PHE A 507 3.91 9.51 -7.31
CA PHE A 507 4.99 9.85 -6.38
C PHE A 507 5.61 11.23 -6.68
N GLY A 508 4.87 12.09 -7.37
CA GLY A 508 5.32 13.45 -7.68
C GLY A 508 5.25 14.39 -6.47
N VAL A 509 6.17 15.34 -6.44
CA VAL A 509 6.17 16.47 -5.50
C VAL A 509 5.67 17.71 -6.24
N GLN A 510 4.70 18.42 -5.66
CA GLN A 510 4.27 19.71 -6.15
C GLN A 510 4.34 20.75 -5.03
N LEU A 511 5.10 21.82 -5.27
CA LEU A 511 5.15 22.99 -4.40
C LEU A 511 4.05 23.98 -4.80
N GLY A 512 3.53 24.68 -3.81
CA GLY A 512 2.60 25.78 -3.98
C GLY A 512 3.01 26.97 -3.12
N SER A 513 2.39 28.11 -3.38
CA SER A 513 2.56 29.29 -2.55
C SER A 513 1.24 30.05 -2.45
N VAL A 514 0.90 30.52 -1.26
CA VAL A 514 -0.20 31.47 -1.05
C VAL A 514 0.42 32.85 -0.86
N GLN A 515 -0.07 33.83 -1.60
CA GLN A 515 0.25 35.23 -1.38
C GLN A 515 -0.93 35.90 -0.69
N ASP A 516 -0.65 36.62 0.37
CA ASP A 516 -1.63 37.40 1.11
C ASP A 516 -1.05 38.77 1.45
N SER A 517 -1.93 39.72 1.76
CA SER A 517 -1.56 41.07 2.16
C SER A 517 -2.56 41.61 3.16
N GLY A 518 -2.06 42.21 4.23
CA GLY A 518 -2.89 42.83 5.26
C GLY A 518 -2.32 44.14 5.73
N ALA A 519 -3.22 45.02 6.20
CA ALA A 519 -2.86 46.23 6.92
C ALA A 519 -2.74 45.89 8.41
N PHE A 520 -1.52 45.96 8.96
CA PHE A 520 -1.25 45.65 10.36
C PHE A 520 -1.17 46.93 11.18
N ILE A 521 -2.04 47.04 12.19
CA ILE A 521 -2.16 48.23 13.02
C ILE A 521 -1.04 48.27 14.03
N TYR A 522 -0.27 49.37 14.05
CA TYR A 522 0.85 49.55 14.96
C TYR A 522 0.62 50.62 16.02
N ASP A 523 -0.34 51.52 15.82
CA ASP A 523 -0.78 52.48 16.83
C ASP A 523 -2.20 52.99 16.54
N CYS A 524 -2.88 53.47 17.56
CA CYS A 524 -4.20 54.11 17.45
C CYS A 524 -4.22 55.40 18.26
N ILE A 525 -4.76 56.46 17.68
CA ILE A 525 -5.00 57.75 18.34
C ILE A 525 -6.45 57.76 18.85
N PRO A 526 -6.68 57.87 20.18
CA PRO A 526 -8.02 58.05 20.73
C PRO A 526 -8.59 59.41 20.29
N SER A 527 -9.81 59.42 19.75
CA SER A 527 -10.51 60.64 19.33
C SER A 527 -11.99 60.58 19.74
N GLY A 528 -12.28 60.91 21.00
CA GLY A 528 -13.64 60.79 21.56
C GLY A 528 -14.05 59.33 21.70
N ASN A 529 -15.19 58.94 21.12
CA ASN A 529 -15.70 57.57 21.13
C ASN A 529 -15.15 56.67 20.00
N ILE A 530 -14.27 57.20 19.14
CA ILE A 530 -13.70 56.50 17.99
C ILE A 530 -12.17 56.54 18.10
N SER A 531 -11.48 55.50 17.62
CA SER A 531 -10.01 55.50 17.49
C SER A 531 -9.61 55.61 16.01
N VAL A 532 -8.63 56.48 15.70
CA VAL A 532 -8.02 56.53 14.36
C VAL A 532 -6.76 55.70 14.41
N CYS A 533 -6.69 54.61 13.65
CA CYS A 533 -5.58 53.68 13.70
C CYS A 533 -4.66 53.84 12.47
N ARG A 534 -3.34 53.77 12.72
CA ARG A 534 -2.32 53.73 11.67
C ARG A 534 -1.89 52.30 11.42
N ALA A 535 -1.76 51.95 10.15
CA ALA A 535 -1.36 50.62 9.73
C ALA A 535 -0.21 50.63 8.74
N MET A 536 0.48 49.50 8.69
CA MET A 536 1.51 49.19 7.71
C MET A 536 1.02 48.05 6.83
N ASP A 537 1.12 48.22 5.52
CA ASP A 537 0.83 47.14 4.59
C ASP A 537 1.97 46.14 4.59
N VAL A 538 1.64 44.88 4.85
CA VAL A 538 2.57 43.77 4.79
C VAL A 538 2.05 42.76 3.79
N SER A 539 2.88 42.49 2.77
CA SER A 539 2.65 41.36 1.87
C SER A 539 3.52 40.19 2.33
N PHE A 540 2.94 39.00 2.34
CA PHE A 540 3.67 37.78 2.68
C PHE A 540 3.30 36.66 1.73
N THR A 541 4.29 35.83 1.44
CA THR A 541 4.17 34.64 0.60
C THR A 541 4.56 33.43 1.43
N THR A 542 3.63 32.51 1.63
CA THR A 542 3.89 31.25 2.32
C THR A 542 4.07 30.14 1.29
N GLY A 543 5.27 29.57 1.23
CA GLY A 543 5.59 28.39 0.43
C GLY A 543 5.24 27.11 1.20
N PHE A 544 4.65 26.13 0.52
CA PHE A 544 4.25 24.87 1.12
C PHE A 544 4.25 23.72 0.10
N LEU A 545 4.23 22.49 0.62
CA LEU A 545 4.03 21.29 -0.18
C LEU A 545 2.55 21.17 -0.56
N ALA A 546 2.18 21.60 -1.77
CA ALA A 546 0.80 21.55 -2.26
C ALA A 546 0.31 20.11 -2.51
N ARG A 547 1.21 19.24 -2.97
CA ARG A 547 0.97 17.80 -3.08
C ARG A 547 2.26 17.05 -2.76
N GLY A 548 2.19 16.19 -1.75
CA GLY A 548 3.26 15.24 -1.45
C GLY A 548 3.13 13.97 -2.30
N PRO A 549 4.22 13.20 -2.44
CA PRO A 549 4.16 11.91 -3.10
C PRO A 549 3.34 10.92 -2.27
N ALA A 550 2.77 9.91 -2.92
CA ALA A 550 2.13 8.83 -2.18
C ALA A 550 3.15 8.08 -1.29
N GLY A 551 2.78 7.76 -0.06
CA GLY A 551 3.57 6.91 0.82
C GLY A 551 3.38 5.44 0.48
N LEU A 552 4.45 4.64 0.44
CA LEU A 552 4.34 3.17 0.34
C LEU A 552 4.05 2.60 1.74
N ASP A 553 2.81 2.77 2.20
CA ASP A 553 2.40 2.60 3.60
C ASP A 553 2.34 1.12 4.02
N GLU A 554 1.87 0.27 3.11
CA GLU A 554 1.83 -1.18 3.30
C GLU A 554 2.43 -1.92 2.12
N VAL A 555 2.92 -3.13 2.38
CA VAL A 555 3.39 -4.07 1.36
C VAL A 555 2.99 -5.49 1.71
N ARG A 556 2.80 -6.32 0.69
CA ARG A 556 2.69 -7.78 0.79
C ARG A 556 3.57 -8.41 -0.28
N ARG A 557 4.27 -9.48 0.08
CA ARG A 557 4.90 -10.35 -0.92
C ARG A 557 3.84 -11.26 -1.52
N ALA A 558 3.76 -11.30 -2.85
CA ALA A 558 2.87 -12.21 -3.56
C ALA A 558 3.43 -13.65 -3.49
N ARG A 559 2.65 -14.59 -2.95
CA ARG A 559 3.11 -15.97 -2.69
C ARG A 559 2.19 -17.02 -3.33
N PRO A 560 2.70 -17.92 -4.20
CA PRO A 560 4.06 -17.95 -4.74
C PRO A 560 4.34 -16.79 -5.70
N ALA A 561 5.61 -16.43 -5.86
CA ALA A 561 6.03 -15.36 -6.74
C ALA A 561 6.16 -15.85 -8.21
N PRO A 562 5.56 -15.18 -9.21
CA PRO A 562 5.45 -15.68 -10.58
C PRO A 562 6.74 -15.46 -11.41
N GLY A 563 7.77 -16.27 -11.17
CA GLY A 563 9.02 -16.27 -11.95
C GLY A 563 10.07 -15.23 -11.50
N GLY A 564 9.75 -14.42 -10.49
CA GLY A 564 10.61 -13.43 -9.84
C GLY A 564 9.92 -12.80 -8.63
N GLU A 565 10.63 -11.98 -7.86
CA GLU A 565 10.09 -11.38 -6.63
C GLU A 565 9.05 -10.29 -6.93
N ARG A 566 7.83 -10.48 -6.43
CA ARG A 566 6.69 -9.58 -6.63
C ARG A 566 6.21 -9.02 -5.30
N LEU A 567 6.18 -7.69 -5.23
CA LEU A 567 5.64 -6.94 -4.09
C LEU A 567 4.38 -6.19 -4.50
N VAL A 568 3.40 -6.17 -3.62
CA VAL A 568 2.13 -5.44 -3.79
C VAL A 568 2.05 -4.39 -2.71
N PHE A 569 2.03 -3.12 -3.10
CA PHE A 569 2.00 -1.97 -2.21
C PHE A 569 0.62 -1.35 -2.15
N LEU A 570 0.32 -0.77 -0.99
CA LEU A 570 -0.70 0.25 -0.85
C LEU A 570 0.00 1.61 -0.80
N ALA A 571 -0.20 2.39 -1.86
CA ALA A 571 0.35 3.74 -1.98
C ALA A 571 -0.70 4.76 -1.52
N GLY A 572 -0.57 5.31 -0.31
CA GLY A 572 -1.51 6.26 0.27
C GLY A 572 -1.18 7.71 -0.10
N ALA A 573 -2.19 8.47 -0.53
CA ALA A 573 -2.05 9.93 -0.65
C ALA A 573 -2.17 10.55 0.76
N GLY A 574 -1.35 11.56 1.07
CA GLY A 574 -1.36 12.22 2.39
C GLY A 574 -2.79 12.53 2.88
N ARG A 575 -3.09 12.18 4.13
CA ARG A 575 -4.45 12.18 4.70
C ARG A 575 -5.21 13.50 4.45
N GLY A 576 -6.40 13.40 3.86
CA GLY A 576 -7.49 14.36 4.09
C GLY A 576 -7.95 15.27 2.95
N THR A 577 -7.33 15.28 1.75
CA THR A 577 -7.81 16.15 0.64
C THR A 577 -7.65 15.60 -0.79
N ALA A 578 -7.02 14.45 -0.99
CA ALA A 578 -6.71 13.92 -2.33
C ALA A 578 -7.54 12.69 -2.69
N THR A 579 -8.04 12.63 -3.93
CA THR A 579 -8.61 11.42 -4.55
C THR A 579 -7.74 10.95 -5.73
N PRO A 580 -7.43 9.65 -5.85
CA PRO A 580 -7.71 8.58 -4.87
C PRO A 580 -6.96 8.78 -3.55
N ILE A 581 -7.53 8.25 -2.46
CA ILE A 581 -6.89 8.25 -1.14
C ILE A 581 -5.78 7.20 -1.02
N ALA A 582 -5.89 6.10 -1.77
CA ALA A 582 -4.84 5.09 -1.88
C ALA A 582 -4.91 4.34 -3.20
N THR A 583 -3.78 3.77 -3.61
CA THR A 583 -3.63 3.05 -4.88
C THR A 583 -2.90 1.73 -4.64
N VAL A 584 -3.41 0.62 -5.17
CA VAL A 584 -2.71 -0.66 -5.17
C VAL A 584 -1.71 -0.67 -6.33
N VAL A 585 -0.44 -0.88 -6.00
CA VAL A 585 0.68 -0.95 -6.95
C VAL A 585 1.32 -2.32 -6.89
N VAL A 586 1.48 -2.98 -8.04
CA VAL A 586 2.27 -4.23 -8.17
C VAL A 586 3.64 -3.87 -8.72
N TRP A 587 4.69 -4.42 -8.11
CA TRP A 587 6.07 -4.27 -8.56
C TRP A 587 6.75 -5.62 -8.66
N ASP A 588 7.14 -5.97 -9.90
CA ASP A 588 7.97 -7.13 -10.23
C ASP A 588 9.42 -6.69 -10.23
N ALA A 589 10.09 -6.81 -9.08
CA ALA A 589 11.40 -6.21 -8.85
C ALA A 589 12.47 -6.75 -9.81
N THR A 590 12.44 -8.05 -10.10
CA THR A 590 13.41 -8.68 -11.03
C THR A 590 13.13 -8.30 -12.49
N ALA A 591 11.86 -8.05 -12.84
CA ALA A 591 11.47 -7.69 -14.20
C ALA A 591 11.58 -6.17 -14.46
N GLY A 592 11.78 -5.34 -13.43
CA GLY A 592 11.81 -3.88 -13.55
C GLY A 592 10.48 -3.31 -14.03
N ARG A 593 9.36 -3.89 -13.59
CA ARG A 593 8.01 -3.51 -14.04
C ARG A 593 7.15 -3.15 -12.83
N ALA A 594 6.48 -2.00 -12.88
CA ALA A 594 5.47 -1.62 -11.89
C ALA A 594 4.16 -1.23 -12.57
N GLN A 595 3.03 -1.48 -11.91
CA GLN A 595 1.69 -1.20 -12.44
C GLN A 595 0.69 -0.83 -11.35
N VAL A 596 -0.20 0.12 -11.65
CA VAL A 596 -1.39 0.40 -10.84
C VAL A 596 -2.46 -0.66 -11.14
N ARG A 597 -3.03 -1.26 -10.09
CA ARG A 597 -4.07 -2.29 -10.19
C ARG A 597 -5.44 -1.84 -9.73
N HIS A 598 -5.49 -0.99 -8.70
CA HIS A 598 -6.76 -0.52 -8.14
C HIS A 598 -6.58 0.83 -7.46
N GLN A 599 -7.65 1.61 -7.38
CA GLN A 599 -7.68 2.94 -6.75
C GLN A 599 -8.87 3.02 -5.79
N PHE A 600 -8.60 3.42 -4.55
CA PHE A 600 -9.62 3.68 -3.54
C PHE A 600 -9.99 5.16 -3.58
N LEU A 601 -11.26 5.46 -3.87
CA LEU A 601 -11.71 6.82 -4.18
C LEU A 601 -12.43 7.51 -3.02
N GLU A 602 -12.96 6.76 -2.06
CA GLU A 602 -13.78 7.31 -0.98
C GLU A 602 -12.92 7.94 0.12
N VAL A 603 -13.16 9.22 0.43
CA VAL A 603 -12.24 10.01 1.28
C VAL A 603 -12.23 9.57 2.75
N ASP A 604 -13.34 9.00 3.23
CA ASP A 604 -13.50 8.53 4.61
C ASP A 604 -13.05 7.08 4.81
N ASP A 605 -12.61 6.42 3.74
CA ASP A 605 -12.15 5.04 3.80
C ASP A 605 -10.70 4.95 4.32
N VAL A 606 -10.43 3.85 5.01
CA VAL A 606 -9.12 3.40 5.45
C VAL A 606 -8.86 2.07 4.75
N PRO A 607 -8.21 2.08 3.57
CA PRO A 607 -7.85 0.86 2.87
C PRO A 607 -6.72 0.13 3.60
N GLU A 608 -6.80 -1.20 3.65
CA GLU A 608 -5.79 -2.06 4.27
C GLU A 608 -5.53 -3.30 3.40
N LEU A 609 -4.27 -3.74 3.33
CA LEU A 609 -3.90 -4.94 2.57
C LEU A 609 -4.14 -6.23 3.38
N GLY A 610 -4.79 -7.21 2.76
CA GLY A 610 -4.81 -8.61 3.20
C GLY A 610 -3.68 -9.43 2.57
N PRO A 611 -3.77 -10.77 2.55
CA PRO A 611 -2.80 -11.62 1.86
C PRO A 611 -2.82 -11.44 0.34
N ALA A 612 -1.67 -11.68 -0.31
CA ALA A 612 -1.52 -11.67 -1.75
C ALA A 612 -0.97 -13.01 -2.27
N THR A 613 -1.64 -13.61 -3.24
CA THR A 613 -1.13 -14.73 -4.02
C THR A 613 -0.35 -14.23 -5.23
N GLY A 614 0.21 -15.12 -6.04
CA GLY A 614 0.84 -14.73 -7.31
C GLY A 614 -0.11 -14.00 -8.28
N GLU A 615 -1.42 -14.22 -8.16
CA GLU A 615 -2.44 -13.78 -9.13
C GLU A 615 -3.45 -12.78 -8.56
N THR A 616 -3.70 -12.79 -7.25
CA THR A 616 -4.78 -12.00 -6.63
C THR A 616 -4.35 -11.42 -5.28
N LEU A 617 -4.80 -10.20 -4.98
CA LEU A 617 -4.70 -9.57 -3.68
C LEU A 617 -6.07 -9.56 -3.00
N LEU A 618 -6.13 -9.87 -1.72
CA LEU A 618 -7.24 -9.49 -0.85
C LEU A 618 -6.94 -8.12 -0.23
N ALA A 619 -7.89 -7.19 -0.29
CA ALA A 619 -7.84 -5.90 0.40
C ALA A 619 -9.20 -5.57 1.00
N SER A 620 -9.23 -4.71 2.01
CA SER A 620 -10.48 -4.22 2.60
C SER A 620 -10.44 -2.71 2.77
N THR A 621 -11.61 -2.08 2.77
CA THR A 621 -11.79 -0.71 3.23
C THR A 621 -12.64 -0.68 4.49
N LEU A 622 -12.15 0.04 5.50
CA LEU A 622 -12.85 0.34 6.73
C LEU A 622 -13.27 1.81 6.71
N PHE A 623 -14.29 2.19 7.46
CA PHE A 623 -14.62 3.60 7.65
C PHE A 623 -14.90 3.89 9.13
N LEU A 624 -14.61 5.12 9.56
CA LEU A 624 -14.88 5.55 10.93
C LEU A 624 -16.37 5.88 11.09
N SER A 625 -17.05 5.14 11.96
CA SER A 625 -18.42 5.41 12.40
C SER A 625 -18.41 5.70 13.90
N GLY A 626 -18.40 6.98 14.27
CA GLY A 626 -18.15 7.41 15.65
C GLY A 626 -16.70 7.11 16.03
N GLU A 627 -16.49 6.30 17.06
CA GLU A 627 -15.15 5.86 17.51
C GLU A 627 -14.75 4.46 17.01
N GLN A 628 -15.60 3.81 16.21
CA GLN A 628 -15.35 2.45 15.70
C GLN A 628 -15.02 2.45 14.21
N LEU A 629 -14.03 1.64 13.83
CA LEU A 629 -13.81 1.26 12.44
C LEU A 629 -14.79 0.15 12.08
N VAL A 630 -15.55 0.36 11.00
CA VAL A 630 -16.56 -0.59 10.53
C VAL A 630 -16.22 -0.99 9.10
N PRO A 631 -16.38 -2.27 8.72
CA PRO A 631 -16.12 -2.71 7.35
C PRO A 631 -17.04 -2.03 6.33
N ARG A 632 -16.46 -1.43 5.28
CA ARG A 632 -17.22 -0.95 4.12
C ARG A 632 -17.28 -2.00 3.03
N ALA A 633 -16.14 -2.54 2.62
CA ALA A 633 -16.07 -3.57 1.61
C ALA A 633 -14.74 -4.34 1.66
N SER A 634 -14.76 -5.56 1.15
CA SER A 634 -13.54 -6.29 0.76
C SER A 634 -13.45 -6.43 -0.75
N PHE A 635 -12.24 -6.59 -1.26
CA PHE A 635 -11.93 -6.66 -2.67
C PHE A 635 -10.99 -7.83 -2.96
N LEU A 636 -11.33 -8.64 -3.96
CA LEU A 636 -10.37 -9.53 -4.62
C LEU A 636 -9.88 -8.82 -5.88
N ILE A 637 -8.63 -8.36 -5.85
CA ILE A 637 -8.00 -7.54 -6.88
C ILE A 637 -7.06 -8.44 -7.70
N PRO A 638 -7.37 -8.72 -8.98
CA PRO A 638 -6.43 -9.40 -9.86
C PRO A 638 -5.14 -8.59 -9.98
N LEU A 639 -3.98 -9.27 -9.93
CA LEU A 639 -2.65 -8.65 -10.02
C LEU A 639 -2.14 -8.55 -11.47
N GLU A 640 -2.77 -9.28 -12.39
CA GLU A 640 -2.47 -9.26 -13.83
C GLU A 640 -3.73 -9.05 -14.68
N GLY A 641 -3.54 -8.63 -15.94
CA GLY A 641 -4.64 -8.39 -16.89
C GLY A 641 -5.45 -7.13 -16.61
N THR A 642 -6.65 -7.03 -17.20
CA THR A 642 -7.54 -5.85 -17.15
C THR A 642 -8.87 -6.14 -16.45
N GLN A 643 -8.94 -7.22 -15.68
CA GLN A 643 -10.15 -7.60 -14.97
C GLN A 643 -10.39 -6.65 -13.79
N ASP A 644 -11.63 -6.20 -13.65
CA ASP A 644 -12.04 -5.39 -12.51
C ASP A 644 -12.01 -6.21 -11.21
N PRO A 645 -11.72 -5.58 -10.05
CA PRO A 645 -11.82 -6.25 -8.77
C PRO A 645 -13.23 -6.74 -8.45
N THR A 646 -13.32 -7.90 -7.79
CA THR A 646 -14.58 -8.36 -7.22
C THR A 646 -14.77 -7.74 -5.85
N SER A 647 -15.86 -6.97 -5.66
CA SER A 647 -16.20 -6.33 -4.38
C SER A 647 -17.21 -7.13 -3.56
N PHE A 648 -17.02 -7.14 -2.24
CA PHE A 648 -17.88 -7.74 -1.23
C PHE A 648 -18.32 -6.65 -0.22
N PRO A 649 -19.48 -6.01 -0.44
CA PRO A 649 -19.94 -4.91 0.40
C PRO A 649 -20.29 -5.36 1.83
N GLY A 650 -19.98 -4.50 2.82
CA GLY A 650 -20.34 -4.65 4.23
C GLY A 650 -19.59 -5.76 4.98
N VAL A 651 -18.51 -6.31 4.41
CA VAL A 651 -17.77 -7.43 4.99
C VAL A 651 -16.28 -7.11 4.98
N ASP A 652 -15.58 -7.40 6.09
CA ASP A 652 -14.12 -7.50 6.12
C ASP A 652 -13.72 -8.98 6.06
N LEU A 653 -13.27 -9.42 4.90
CA LEU A 653 -12.88 -10.81 4.68
C LEU A 653 -11.56 -11.15 5.38
N ARG A 654 -10.71 -10.16 5.72
CA ARG A 654 -9.38 -10.43 6.28
C ARG A 654 -9.42 -11.08 7.66
N GLU A 655 -10.51 -10.87 8.40
CA GLU A 655 -10.70 -11.42 9.74
C GLU A 655 -11.13 -12.89 9.74
N SER A 656 -11.88 -13.33 8.73
CA SER A 656 -12.52 -14.66 8.69
C SER A 656 -12.07 -15.52 7.51
N PHE A 657 -11.28 -14.98 6.59
CA PHE A 657 -10.83 -15.67 5.40
C PHE A 657 -9.34 -15.52 5.16
N VAL A 658 -8.76 -16.54 4.55
CA VAL A 658 -7.42 -16.53 3.98
C VAL A 658 -7.53 -16.69 2.46
N LEU A 659 -6.78 -15.89 1.72
CA LEU A 659 -6.63 -16.05 0.28
C LEU A 659 -5.50 -17.04 -0.01
N LEU A 660 -5.85 -18.18 -0.59
CA LEU A 660 -4.91 -19.26 -0.92
C LEU A 660 -4.64 -19.34 -2.42
N SER A 661 -3.43 -19.76 -2.80
CA SER A 661 -3.01 -19.83 -4.20
C SER A 661 -3.89 -20.79 -5.03
N PRO A 662 -4.25 -20.42 -6.28
CA PRO A 662 -3.96 -19.14 -6.92
C PRO A 662 -4.93 -18.03 -6.49
N SER A 663 -6.18 -18.35 -6.13
CA SER A 663 -7.18 -17.34 -5.77
C SER A 663 -8.38 -17.92 -4.98
N TYR A 664 -8.15 -18.96 -4.16
CA TYR A 664 -9.21 -19.56 -3.35
C TYR A 664 -9.48 -18.73 -2.10
N LEU A 665 -10.74 -18.33 -1.91
CA LEU A 665 -11.20 -17.68 -0.69
C LEU A 665 -11.58 -18.75 0.34
N TYR A 666 -10.71 -19.02 1.31
CA TYR A 666 -10.89 -20.07 2.32
C TYR A 666 -11.35 -19.48 3.65
N SER A 667 -12.51 -19.91 4.15
CA SER A 667 -13.00 -19.50 5.47
C SER A 667 -12.28 -20.29 6.57
N VAL A 668 -11.71 -19.60 7.56
CA VAL A 668 -11.09 -20.26 8.72
C VAL A 668 -12.12 -20.72 9.76
N GLY A 669 -13.36 -20.25 9.69
CA GLY A 669 -14.46 -20.73 10.53
C GLY A 669 -15.04 -22.04 10.02
N ASP A 670 -15.60 -21.99 8.81
CA ASP A 670 -16.25 -23.15 8.16
C ASP A 670 -15.26 -24.19 7.63
N LEU A 671 -13.99 -23.81 7.42
CA LEU A 671 -12.95 -24.64 6.83
C LEU A 671 -13.31 -25.11 5.41
N LYS A 672 -13.93 -24.22 4.64
CA LYS A 672 -14.41 -24.42 3.26
C LYS A 672 -14.02 -23.25 2.36
N PHE A 673 -13.90 -23.53 1.06
CA PHE A 673 -13.80 -22.49 0.05
C PHE A 673 -15.14 -21.82 -0.15
N PHE A 674 -15.08 -20.54 -0.50
CA PHE A 674 -16.20 -19.74 -0.93
C PHE A 674 -15.99 -19.32 -2.38
N ARG A 675 -17.08 -19.22 -3.14
CA ARG A 675 -17.01 -18.70 -4.51
C ARG A 675 -16.52 -17.25 -4.46
N PRO A 676 -15.58 -16.83 -5.32
CA PRO A 676 -15.04 -15.47 -5.34
C PRO A 676 -15.98 -14.50 -6.07
N LYS A 677 -17.28 -14.53 -5.71
CA LYS A 677 -18.36 -13.71 -6.27
C LYS A 677 -19.36 -13.37 -5.16
N PRO A 678 -19.93 -12.15 -5.12
CA PRO A 678 -20.97 -11.79 -4.18
C PRO A 678 -22.35 -12.36 -4.61
N PRO A 679 -23.23 -12.74 -3.66
CA PRO A 679 -22.95 -12.88 -2.24
C PRO A 679 -22.03 -14.08 -1.96
N LEU A 680 -21.36 -14.06 -0.81
CA LEU A 680 -20.51 -15.16 -0.35
C LEU A 680 -21.30 -16.48 -0.31
N GLN A 681 -20.81 -17.49 -1.04
CA GLN A 681 -21.40 -18.82 -1.11
C GLN A 681 -20.37 -19.88 -0.75
N ALA A 682 -20.61 -20.57 0.37
CA ALA A 682 -19.79 -21.68 0.82
C ALA A 682 -19.90 -22.88 -0.14
N THR A 683 -18.77 -23.47 -0.47
CA THR A 683 -18.71 -24.72 -1.23
C THR A 683 -18.60 -25.93 -0.30
N ALA A 684 -18.87 -27.13 -0.80
CA ALA A 684 -18.62 -28.38 -0.10
C ALA A 684 -17.12 -28.75 -0.06
N LEU A 685 -16.27 -27.99 -0.74
CA LEU A 685 -14.83 -28.20 -0.89
C LEU A 685 -14.03 -27.17 -0.07
N PRO A 686 -12.75 -27.41 0.22
CA PRO A 686 -12.06 -28.69 0.10
C PRO A 686 -12.54 -29.67 1.18
N ALA A 687 -11.90 -30.84 1.33
CA ALA A 687 -12.09 -31.64 2.53
C ALA A 687 -11.76 -30.81 3.78
N ARG A 688 -12.56 -31.00 4.83
CA ARG A 688 -12.41 -30.25 6.07
C ARG A 688 -11.13 -30.72 6.77
N LEU A 689 -10.37 -29.78 7.35
CA LEU A 689 -9.24 -30.11 8.23
C LEU A 689 -9.70 -30.97 9.42
N ALA A 690 -8.82 -31.83 9.93
CA ALA A 690 -9.12 -32.65 11.10
C ALA A 690 -9.58 -31.80 12.30
N ASP A 691 -10.55 -32.30 13.04
CA ASP A 691 -11.10 -31.57 14.19
C ASP A 691 -10.05 -31.41 15.30
N VAL A 692 -9.98 -30.20 15.85
CA VAL A 692 -9.21 -29.87 17.05
C VAL A 692 -10.08 -29.01 17.96
N PRO A 693 -9.80 -28.94 19.28
CA PRO A 693 -10.54 -28.06 20.18
C PRO A 693 -10.36 -26.58 19.79
N GLY A 694 -11.44 -25.95 19.32
CA GLY A 694 -11.41 -24.61 18.73
C GLY A 694 -10.77 -24.60 17.33
N ASN A 695 -10.71 -23.43 16.69
CA ASN A 695 -9.84 -23.26 15.53
C ASN A 695 -8.58 -22.49 15.97
N PRO A 696 -7.39 -23.11 15.94
CA PRO A 696 -6.17 -22.42 16.34
C PRO A 696 -5.85 -21.30 15.35
N VAL A 697 -5.09 -20.30 15.83
CA VAL A 697 -4.49 -19.30 14.94
C VAL A 697 -3.26 -19.95 14.30
N GLY A 698 -3.25 -20.05 12.98
CA GLY A 698 -2.21 -20.71 12.21
C GLY A 698 -2.09 -20.11 10.80
N ASP A 699 -1.11 -20.60 10.05
CA ASP A 699 -0.90 -20.23 8.65
C ASP A 699 -1.38 -21.36 7.73
N TYR A 700 -2.07 -20.98 6.66
CA TYR A 700 -2.77 -21.91 5.77
C TYR A 700 -2.12 -21.94 4.39
N HIS A 701 -2.14 -23.10 3.76
CA HIS A 701 -1.63 -23.31 2.41
C HIS A 701 -2.54 -24.26 1.63
N ALA A 702 -2.57 -24.08 0.31
CA ALA A 702 -3.32 -24.93 -0.60
C ALA A 702 -2.37 -25.69 -1.53
N ILE A 703 -2.45 -27.02 -1.49
CA ILE A 703 -1.66 -27.93 -2.33
C ILE A 703 -2.57 -28.63 -3.34
N ARG A 704 -2.09 -28.83 -4.57
CA ARG A 704 -2.83 -29.57 -5.60
C ARG A 704 -2.64 -31.07 -5.42
N LEU A 705 -3.73 -31.81 -5.59
CA LEU A 705 -3.70 -33.27 -5.69
C LEU A 705 -3.11 -33.68 -7.06
N PRO A 706 -2.29 -34.75 -7.11
CA PRO A 706 -1.67 -35.22 -8.35
C PRO A 706 -2.66 -35.66 -9.43
#